data_AF-A0A517Y659-F1
#
_entry.id   AF-A0A517Y659-F1
#
_cell.length_a   1.000
_cell.length_b   1.000
_cell.length_c   1.000
_cell.angle_alpha   90.00
_cell.angle_beta   90.00
_cell.angle_gamma   90.00
#
_symmetry.space_group_name_H-M   'P 1'
#
loop_
_entity.id
_entity.type
_entity.pdbx_description
1 polymer ?
#
loop_
_entity_poly.entity_id
_entity_poly.type
_entity_poly.pdbx_seq_one_letter_code
_entity_poly.pdbx_strand_id
1 'polypeptide(L)'
;MSDFRPGCPLRLLGAFLFVLGSWVAAQPSMCVAASGGVNVLPIPGRLNTSGVKLVVDTRWVDGHGYRPVRLELIPNKVPAAGYRKFRVVLRPNSYYGNPGDTISQMIELEQGSSKATATMPVPQDAMWHSVVVEVFEEGRRHADLSGDHLSWPRGGGGWNWNEGTPGVLLIDAKAPTLAEREALLQVFQSSGTGGLKGKYDHHLPDVRNLLRQFSDTQFQGNFVSDEDSRNAHSVLMLNELKDNAKAEVLPPSELPTKWINYSSLDLILISLADLKDMAKSHPAVMRALADWNRAGRFLIVFNTGEDFAGLEQLEKLLQLAPLPNPDENDTRGWQKPSPYRPGEVLRGLVDNNNGNLRQPSRVVINSGEETAALTKLGFISRDAGLGQVIAIAGDPFPGSEVEWIWILNSIRGEGWNPSIRTGTSFQQRNEDFWNFLIPGTGQAPVLSFLVFITLFVVLIGPVNYYLLNRARRLYLLLITVPAGALLVTASLFLYAMLTDGLGVKSRVRSYTTIEQRAGNVASTSRQAYYASIAPSQGFQFQDDTFISQYEHEPVAFNGQRQNRRIVNWAAHDQQLKSGYIASRTLSQVMVTSAGKTKARLRVGKAEGETLRVKNELSMPLSYLVVCAEQDKYYVGEKVPQGEATLKLVPLTEVSRVLAQRLRRFEPSFPEGYDANMHDSPLDIWSFGPRYYGRYGNTATVHQGASLLERNLAQFSHLASQPLAPRSYVALSETSPEVPLGVPRTQQQLSLHVTEGHY
;
A
#
# COMPACT_ATOMS: atom_id res chain seq x y z
N MET A 1 -30.81 55.76 -57.13
CA MET A 1 -30.75 55.86 -55.66
C MET A 1 -29.72 54.83 -55.22
N SER A 2 -28.44 55.21 -55.25
CA SER A 2 -27.65 55.68 -54.09
C SER A 2 -27.20 54.49 -53.23
N ASP A 3 -26.04 53.92 -53.56
CA ASP A 3 -24.74 54.19 -52.92
C ASP A 3 -24.63 53.62 -51.49
N PHE A 4 -23.94 52.48 -51.35
CA PHE A 4 -23.22 52.13 -50.12
C PHE A 4 -22.06 51.18 -50.45
N ARG A 5 -20.82 51.68 -50.37
CA ARG A 5 -19.59 50.87 -50.35
C ARG A 5 -19.38 50.32 -48.93
N PRO A 6 -18.97 49.05 -48.74
CA PRO A 6 -18.25 48.65 -47.55
C PRO A 6 -16.75 48.64 -47.85
N GLY A 7 -16.04 49.57 -47.21
CA GLY A 7 -14.60 49.55 -47.09
C GLY A 7 -14.11 48.34 -46.27
N CYS A 8 -12.91 47.92 -46.61
CA CYS A 8 -12.07 46.95 -45.91
C CYS A 8 -12.07 47.19 -44.38
N PRO A 9 -12.16 46.10 -43.58
CA PRO A 9 -10.95 45.67 -42.89
C PRO A 9 -10.84 44.14 -42.85
N LEU A 10 -10.56 43.49 -43.99
CA LEU A 10 -10.21 42.07 -44.00
C LEU A 10 -8.75 41.79 -43.58
N ARG A 11 -7.94 42.82 -43.34
CA ARG A 11 -6.52 42.67 -42.98
C ARG A 11 -6.24 42.57 -41.48
N LEU A 12 -7.20 42.89 -40.61
CA LEU A 12 -7.06 42.74 -39.16
C LEU A 12 -7.54 41.38 -38.64
N LEU A 13 -8.49 40.73 -39.33
CA LEU A 13 -8.94 39.37 -38.97
C LEU A 13 -7.91 38.30 -39.34
N GLY A 14 -7.18 38.47 -40.45
CA GLY A 14 -6.14 37.53 -40.89
C GLY A 14 -4.92 37.50 -39.96
N ALA A 15 -4.54 38.64 -39.38
CA ALA A 15 -3.44 38.72 -38.42
C ALA A 15 -3.84 38.17 -37.03
N PHE A 16 -5.10 38.36 -36.60
CA PHE A 16 -5.59 37.80 -35.34
C PHE A 16 -5.77 36.27 -35.39
N LEU A 17 -6.18 35.72 -36.55
CA LEU A 17 -6.30 34.27 -36.75
C LEU A 17 -4.95 33.57 -36.94
N PHE A 18 -3.93 34.25 -37.47
CA PHE A 18 -2.57 33.70 -37.49
C PHE A 18 -1.90 33.75 -36.11
N VAL A 19 -2.17 34.76 -35.28
CA VAL A 19 -1.63 34.81 -33.90
C VAL A 19 -2.35 33.83 -32.96
N LEU A 20 -3.64 33.54 -33.16
CA LEU A 20 -4.32 32.44 -32.45
C LEU A 20 -3.91 31.05 -32.99
N GLY A 21 -3.72 30.90 -34.30
CA GLY A 21 -3.27 29.64 -34.92
C GLY A 21 -1.83 29.26 -34.57
N SER A 22 -1.00 30.24 -34.21
CA SER A 22 0.38 30.03 -33.74
C SER A 22 0.48 29.86 -32.22
N TRP A 23 -0.61 30.08 -31.47
CA TRP A 23 -0.67 29.87 -30.01
C TRP A 23 -1.21 28.49 -29.61
N VAL A 24 -1.72 27.72 -30.58
CA VAL A 24 -2.13 26.31 -30.40
C VAL A 24 -1.00 25.33 -30.77
N ALA A 25 0.10 25.81 -31.37
CA ALA A 25 1.29 25.00 -31.64
C ALA A 25 2.34 25.22 -30.54
N ALA A 26 2.73 24.13 -29.86
CA ALA A 26 3.69 24.04 -28.76
C ALA A 26 3.16 24.41 -27.35
N GLN A 27 2.00 23.87 -26.97
CA GLN A 27 1.98 23.23 -25.65
C GLN A 27 2.91 22.02 -25.77
N PRO A 28 4.01 21.89 -24.99
CA PRO A 28 4.72 20.63 -24.93
C PRO A 28 3.72 19.61 -24.42
N SER A 29 3.26 18.73 -25.32
CA SER A 29 2.57 17.51 -24.93
C SER A 29 3.53 16.76 -24.02
N MET A 30 3.34 16.89 -22.71
CA MET A 30 4.11 16.10 -21.75
C MET A 30 3.82 14.65 -22.07
N CYS A 31 4.82 13.95 -22.58
CA CYS A 31 4.74 12.54 -22.89
C CYS A 31 5.09 11.80 -21.62
N VAL A 32 4.08 11.47 -20.83
CA VAL A 32 4.28 10.81 -19.53
C VAL A 32 3.99 9.35 -19.74
N ALA A 33 4.87 8.44 -19.31
CA ALA A 33 4.48 7.07 -18.94
C ALA A 33 4.25 7.07 -17.44
N ALA A 34 3.28 6.27 -17.00
CA ALA A 34 2.60 6.49 -15.74
C ALA A 34 1.75 7.78 -15.73
N SER A 35 0.91 7.99 -14.72
CA SER A 35 0.08 9.21 -14.66
C SER A 35 0.80 10.35 -13.93
N GLY A 36 0.31 11.58 -14.07
CA GLY A 36 0.92 12.77 -13.49
C GLY A 36 1.73 13.57 -14.50
N GLY A 37 2.55 14.50 -14.02
CA GLY A 37 3.31 15.39 -14.88
C GLY A 37 4.30 16.25 -14.12
N VAL A 38 5.01 17.11 -14.84
CA VAL A 38 5.96 18.06 -14.26
C VAL A 38 5.34 19.45 -14.26
N ASN A 39 5.14 20.00 -13.07
CA ASN A 39 4.66 21.35 -12.88
C ASN A 39 5.80 22.23 -12.36
N VAL A 40 6.03 23.38 -13.01
CA VAL A 40 7.06 24.36 -12.60
C VAL A 40 6.38 25.62 -12.09
N LEU A 41 6.72 26.02 -10.87
CA LEU A 41 6.24 27.22 -10.19
C LEU A 41 7.39 28.22 -9.98
N PRO A 42 7.16 29.53 -10.14
CA PRO A 42 5.90 30.15 -10.54
C PRO A 42 5.49 29.79 -11.97
N ILE A 43 4.17 29.71 -12.18
CA ILE A 43 3.58 29.46 -13.50
C ILE A 43 4.14 30.50 -14.48
N PRO A 44 4.55 30.10 -15.70
CA PRO A 44 5.03 31.05 -16.71
C PRO A 44 4.11 32.27 -16.86
N GLY A 45 4.68 33.47 -16.83
CA GLY A 45 3.95 34.73 -16.86
C GLY A 45 3.60 35.33 -15.48
N ARG A 46 3.82 34.61 -14.37
CA ARG A 46 3.74 35.18 -13.02
C ARG A 46 5.09 35.72 -12.54
N LEU A 47 5.04 36.83 -11.80
CA LEU A 47 6.21 37.40 -11.14
C LEU A 47 6.76 36.44 -10.08
N ASN A 48 8.07 36.21 -10.10
CA ASN A 48 8.75 35.42 -9.09
C ASN A 48 9.15 36.31 -7.90
N THR A 49 8.26 36.41 -6.91
CA THR A 49 8.47 37.23 -5.71
C THR A 49 9.31 36.53 -4.64
N SER A 50 9.34 35.19 -4.65
CA SER A 50 10.06 34.37 -3.69
C SER A 50 11.56 34.23 -4.00
N GLY A 51 11.97 34.52 -5.24
CA GLY A 51 13.34 34.36 -5.72
C GLY A 51 13.76 32.92 -5.95
N VAL A 52 12.81 31.98 -5.97
CA VAL A 52 13.02 30.53 -6.09
C VAL A 52 12.05 29.96 -7.12
N LYS A 53 12.40 28.84 -7.75
CA LYS A 53 11.51 28.03 -8.57
C LYS A 53 11.25 26.71 -7.85
N LEU A 54 10.02 26.23 -7.88
CA LEU A 54 9.65 24.90 -7.39
C LEU A 54 9.26 24.03 -8.58
N VAL A 55 9.96 22.91 -8.77
CA VAL A 55 9.57 21.85 -9.70
C VAL A 55 8.86 20.77 -8.90
N VAL A 56 7.65 20.41 -9.32
CA VAL A 56 6.84 19.33 -8.75
C VAL A 56 6.65 18.28 -9.83
N ASP A 57 7.36 17.16 -9.70
CA ASP A 57 7.26 16.01 -10.61
C ASP A 57 6.45 14.89 -9.94
N THR A 58 5.29 14.60 -10.51
CA THR A 58 4.33 13.61 -9.99
C THR A 58 4.27 12.34 -10.85
N ARG A 59 5.11 12.23 -11.88
CA ARG A 59 5.14 11.09 -12.81
C ARG A 59 5.51 9.81 -12.06
N TRP A 60 4.58 8.88 -11.96
CA TRP A 60 4.78 7.56 -11.32
C TRP A 60 3.61 6.62 -11.58
N VAL A 61 3.83 5.32 -11.38
CA VAL A 61 2.81 4.27 -11.56
C VAL A 61 1.67 4.41 -10.55
N ASP A 62 0.45 4.40 -11.07
CA ASP A 62 -0.79 4.44 -10.31
C ASP A 62 -1.06 3.10 -9.63
N GLY A 63 -1.22 3.11 -8.31
CA GLY A 63 -1.54 1.90 -7.57
C GLY A 63 -1.84 2.16 -6.11
N HIS A 64 -2.18 1.10 -5.39
CA HIS A 64 -2.44 1.18 -3.95
C HIS A 64 -1.13 1.41 -3.20
N GLY A 65 -0.95 2.63 -2.72
CA GLY A 65 0.09 2.94 -1.76
C GLY A 65 0.60 4.36 -1.85
N TYR A 66 1.91 4.56 -1.74
CA TYR A 66 2.53 5.88 -1.72
C TYR A 66 3.17 6.17 -3.07
N ARG A 67 2.66 7.21 -3.72
CA ARG A 67 3.28 7.81 -4.91
C ARG A 67 4.45 8.70 -4.48
N PRO A 68 5.67 8.50 -5.01
CA PRO A 68 6.78 9.41 -4.78
C PRO A 68 6.61 10.69 -5.62
N VAL A 69 6.32 11.80 -4.96
CA VAL A 69 6.35 13.13 -5.60
C VAL A 69 7.73 13.74 -5.41
N ARG A 70 8.43 14.02 -6.51
CA ARG A 70 9.75 14.65 -6.49
C ARG A 70 9.61 16.17 -6.51
N LEU A 71 10.27 16.81 -5.56
CA LEU A 71 10.22 18.25 -5.34
C LEU A 71 11.63 18.81 -5.48
N GLU A 72 11.82 19.78 -6.37
CA GLU A 72 13.08 20.50 -6.50
C GLU A 72 12.89 22.01 -6.29
N LEU A 73 13.64 22.59 -5.35
CA LEU A 73 13.72 24.03 -5.15
C LEU A 73 15.01 24.56 -5.78
N ILE A 74 14.88 25.49 -6.72
CA ILE A 74 16.00 26.07 -7.48
C ILE A 74 16.02 27.58 -7.24
N PRO A 75 17.03 28.15 -6.56
CA PRO A 75 17.13 29.60 -6.38
C PRO A 75 17.40 30.29 -7.73
N ASN A 76 16.81 31.47 -7.94
CA ASN A 76 17.02 32.24 -9.17
C ASN A 76 18.47 32.75 -9.30
N LYS A 77 19.10 33.07 -8.16
CA LYS A 77 20.52 33.38 -8.07
C LYS A 77 21.21 32.14 -7.50
N VAL A 78 21.96 31.44 -8.34
CA VAL A 78 22.78 30.30 -7.95
C VAL A 78 24.20 30.81 -7.68
N PRO A 79 24.84 30.45 -6.54
CA PRO A 79 24.31 29.61 -5.47
C PRO A 79 23.33 30.36 -4.53
N ALA A 80 22.53 29.62 -3.76
CA ALA A 80 21.59 30.16 -2.78
C ALA A 80 22.30 31.13 -1.81
N ALA A 81 21.79 32.36 -1.73
CA ALA A 81 22.42 33.43 -0.93
C ALA A 81 22.39 33.18 0.59
N GLY A 82 21.47 32.35 1.07
CA GLY A 82 21.29 32.05 2.48
C GLY A 82 20.45 30.79 2.68
N TYR A 83 20.46 30.29 3.92
CA TYR A 83 19.65 29.17 4.35
C TYR A 83 18.16 29.54 4.37
N ARG A 84 17.31 28.70 3.79
CA ARG A 84 15.85 28.93 3.74
C ARG A 84 15.09 27.63 3.97
N LYS A 85 13.97 27.69 4.70
CA LYS A 85 13.09 26.54 4.94
C LYS A 85 11.72 26.75 4.30
N PHE A 86 11.30 25.81 3.49
CA PHE A 86 9.99 25.82 2.84
C PHE A 86 9.16 24.65 3.32
N ARG A 87 7.93 24.91 3.75
CA ARG A 87 6.90 23.89 3.93
C ARG A 87 6.12 23.77 2.64
N VAL A 88 6.24 22.65 1.95
CA VAL A 88 5.43 22.33 0.78
C VAL A 88 4.25 21.50 1.22
N VAL A 89 3.04 21.88 0.78
CA VAL A 89 1.79 21.18 1.05
C VAL A 89 1.18 20.75 -0.28
N LEU A 90 0.91 19.46 -0.42
CA LEU A 90 0.24 18.86 -1.57
C LEU A 90 -1.17 18.44 -1.18
N ARG A 91 -2.14 18.72 -2.05
CA ARG A 91 -3.50 18.19 -1.94
C ARG A 91 -3.94 17.61 -3.28
N PRO A 92 -3.77 16.30 -3.50
CA PRO A 92 -4.25 15.66 -4.71
C PRO A 92 -5.78 15.60 -4.71
N ASN A 93 -6.40 16.05 -5.79
CA ASN A 93 -7.85 16.03 -5.94
C ASN A 93 -8.27 14.88 -6.86
N SER A 94 -9.32 14.16 -6.49
CA SER A 94 -10.00 13.21 -7.37
C SER A 94 -11.19 13.89 -8.08
N TYR A 95 -11.63 13.33 -9.21
CA TYR A 95 -12.71 13.93 -10.01
C TYR A 95 -14.06 13.97 -9.30
N TYR A 96 -14.31 13.00 -8.42
CA TYR A 96 -15.56 12.90 -7.65
C TYR A 96 -15.61 13.83 -6.44
N GLY A 97 -14.69 14.81 -6.35
CA GLY A 97 -14.79 15.88 -5.36
C GLY A 97 -14.46 15.45 -3.94
N ASN A 98 -13.72 14.35 -3.75
CA ASN A 98 -13.15 14.03 -2.44
C ASN A 98 -12.22 15.17 -2.00
N PRO A 99 -12.34 15.70 -0.77
CA PRO A 99 -11.31 16.55 -0.22
C PRO A 99 -10.01 15.75 -0.18
N GLY A 100 -9.07 16.12 -1.05
CA GLY A 100 -7.76 15.49 -1.12
C GLY A 100 -7.09 15.44 0.24
N ASP A 101 -6.39 14.35 0.50
CA ASP A 101 -5.46 14.28 1.62
C ASP A 101 -4.56 15.52 1.61
N THR A 102 -4.23 16.02 2.79
CA THR A 102 -3.28 17.14 2.92
C THR A 102 -1.96 16.59 3.39
N ILE A 103 -0.99 16.54 2.48
CA ILE A 103 0.34 16.02 2.75
C ILE A 103 1.29 17.20 2.83
N SER A 104 2.13 17.26 3.85
CA SER A 104 3.15 18.31 3.97
C SER A 104 4.53 17.78 4.31
N GLN A 105 5.56 18.46 3.81
CA GLN A 105 6.96 18.17 4.08
C GLN A 105 7.76 19.47 4.15
N MET A 106 8.75 19.50 5.04
CA MET A 106 9.74 20.58 5.09
C MET A 106 10.90 20.28 4.13
N ILE A 107 11.28 21.27 3.33
CA ILE A 107 12.45 21.23 2.44
C ILE A 107 13.39 22.36 2.85
N GLU A 108 14.65 22.01 3.06
CA GLU A 108 15.70 22.94 3.49
C GLU A 108 16.60 23.26 2.29
N LEU A 109 16.71 24.53 1.95
CA LEU A 109 17.61 25.05 0.93
C LEU A 109 18.84 25.62 1.63
N GLU A 110 19.95 24.86 1.57
CA GLU A 110 21.20 25.23 2.22
C GLU A 110 21.87 26.45 1.58
N GLN A 111 22.54 27.27 2.39
CA GLN A 111 23.37 28.36 1.87
C GLN A 111 24.46 27.79 0.95
N GLY A 112 24.68 28.40 -0.21
CA GLY A 112 25.67 27.92 -1.18
C GLY A 112 25.17 26.81 -2.11
N SER A 113 23.95 26.28 -1.92
CA SER A 113 23.40 25.21 -2.77
C SER A 113 22.88 25.72 -4.12
N SER A 114 22.97 24.89 -5.16
CA SER A 114 22.38 25.17 -6.48
C SER A 114 20.94 24.70 -6.61
N LYS A 115 20.54 23.72 -5.80
CA LYS A 115 19.16 23.25 -5.64
C LYS A 115 19.00 22.47 -4.33
N ALA A 116 17.77 22.33 -3.86
CA ALA A 116 17.39 21.36 -2.83
C ALA A 116 16.36 20.38 -3.41
N THR A 117 16.53 19.09 -3.13
CA THR A 117 15.68 18.01 -3.65
C THR A 117 15.05 17.22 -2.53
N ALA A 118 13.77 16.90 -2.63
CA ALA A 118 13.07 16.01 -1.71
C ALA A 118 12.15 15.06 -2.49
N THR A 119 11.90 13.88 -1.92
CA THR A 119 10.83 12.98 -2.38
C THR A 119 9.79 12.89 -1.27
N MET A 120 8.58 13.29 -1.58
CA MET A 120 7.42 13.25 -0.68
C MET A 120 6.58 12.02 -1.01
N PRO A 121 6.50 11.01 -0.13
CA PRO A 121 5.59 9.90 -0.32
C PRO A 121 4.15 10.38 -0.10
N VAL A 122 3.27 10.20 -1.07
CA VAL A 122 1.89 10.68 -1.01
C VAL A 122 0.94 9.49 -1.11
N PRO A 123 0.09 9.21 -0.10
CA PRO A 123 -0.91 8.15 -0.18
C PRO A 123 -1.83 8.33 -1.38
N GLN A 124 -2.06 7.24 -2.10
CA GLN A 124 -2.92 7.16 -3.26
C GLN A 124 -3.89 6.00 -3.09
N ASP A 125 -5.16 6.36 -3.03
CA ASP A 125 -6.31 5.44 -2.88
C ASP A 125 -7.43 5.73 -3.88
N ALA A 126 -7.22 6.73 -4.73
CA ALA A 126 -8.04 7.05 -5.86
C ALA A 126 -7.17 7.65 -6.98
N MET A 127 -7.72 7.67 -8.19
CA MET A 127 -7.11 8.40 -9.30
C MET A 127 -7.12 9.92 -9.04
N TRP A 128 -5.98 10.56 -9.30
CA TRP A 128 -5.83 12.01 -9.19
C TRP A 128 -6.14 12.71 -10.51
N HIS A 129 -6.67 13.91 -10.41
CA HIS A 129 -7.10 14.74 -11.54
C HIS A 129 -6.48 16.13 -11.55
N SER A 130 -6.07 16.61 -10.39
CA SER A 130 -5.28 17.82 -10.23
C SER A 130 -4.57 17.72 -8.90
N VAL A 131 -3.56 18.57 -8.72
CA VAL A 131 -2.92 18.72 -7.42
C VAL A 131 -2.92 20.19 -7.05
N VAL A 132 -3.31 20.48 -5.81
CA VAL A 132 -3.08 21.78 -5.18
C VAL A 132 -1.69 21.75 -4.56
N VAL A 133 -0.90 22.78 -4.83
CA VAL A 133 0.42 22.99 -4.22
C VAL A 133 0.39 24.31 -3.46
N GLU A 134 0.74 24.27 -2.19
CA GLU A 134 0.92 25.47 -1.37
C GLU A 134 2.30 25.46 -0.74
N VAL A 135 2.98 26.60 -0.81
CA VAL A 135 4.33 26.76 -0.27
C VAL A 135 4.32 27.85 0.78
N PHE A 136 4.88 27.54 1.94
CA PHE A 136 5.02 28.45 3.07
C PHE A 136 6.48 28.59 3.47
N GLU A 137 6.90 29.79 3.82
CA GLU A 137 8.19 30.09 4.44
C GLU A 137 7.90 30.89 5.72
N GLU A 138 8.39 30.41 6.86
CA GLU A 138 8.14 31.04 8.19
C GLU A 138 6.64 31.31 8.48
N GLY A 139 5.77 30.43 7.96
CA GLY A 139 4.31 30.57 8.10
C GLY A 139 3.64 31.48 7.07
N ARG A 140 4.40 32.25 6.27
CA ARG A 140 3.87 33.08 5.19
C ARG A 140 3.70 32.27 3.91
N ARG A 141 2.49 32.29 3.32
CA ARG A 141 2.21 31.64 2.03
C ARG A 141 2.85 32.43 0.87
N HIS A 142 3.56 31.74 -0.01
CA HIS A 142 4.11 32.30 -1.26
C HIS A 142 3.15 32.04 -2.41
N ALA A 143 2.44 33.08 -2.86
CA ALA A 143 1.42 32.95 -3.90
C ALA A 143 2.01 32.64 -5.29
N ASP A 144 3.25 33.04 -5.54
CA ASP A 144 4.00 32.72 -6.75
C ASP A 144 4.41 31.25 -6.80
N LEU A 145 4.74 30.65 -5.65
CA LEU A 145 5.07 29.23 -5.51
C LEU A 145 3.85 28.33 -5.20
N SER A 146 2.62 28.85 -5.30
CA SER A 146 1.39 28.09 -5.01
C SER A 146 0.41 28.09 -6.19
N GLY A 147 -0.34 27.00 -6.34
CA GLY A 147 -1.36 26.84 -7.37
C GLY A 147 -2.43 25.83 -6.97
N ASP A 148 -3.70 26.14 -7.26
CA ASP A 148 -4.86 25.39 -6.75
C ASP A 148 -5.36 24.29 -7.71
N HIS A 149 -4.99 24.35 -8.99
CA HIS A 149 -5.38 23.36 -9.99
C HIS A 149 -4.23 23.14 -10.98
N LEU A 150 -3.12 22.60 -10.48
CA LEU A 150 -2.01 22.25 -11.36
C LEU A 150 -2.41 21.12 -12.29
N SER A 151 -1.92 21.21 -13.53
CA SER A 151 -2.21 20.27 -14.60
C SER A 151 -1.83 18.86 -14.17
N TRP A 152 -2.71 17.93 -14.47
CA TRP A 152 -2.48 16.50 -14.33
C TRP A 152 -2.64 15.86 -15.71
N PRO A 153 -1.55 15.77 -16.49
CA PRO A 153 -1.57 15.03 -17.75
C PRO A 153 -2.08 13.61 -17.50
N ARG A 154 -3.00 13.19 -18.35
CA ARG A 154 -3.59 11.85 -18.31
C ARG A 154 -2.98 11.02 -19.42
N GLY A 155 -2.54 9.82 -19.10
CA GLY A 155 -2.40 8.76 -20.10
C GLY A 155 -3.80 8.25 -20.45
N GLY A 156 -4.20 8.35 -21.72
CA GLY A 156 -5.44 7.76 -22.24
C GLY A 156 -6.77 8.35 -21.72
N GLY A 157 -7.81 8.34 -22.55
CA GLY A 157 -9.10 9.01 -22.31
C GLY A 157 -10.09 8.32 -21.36
N GLY A 158 -9.69 7.30 -20.59
CA GLY A 158 -10.60 6.54 -19.72
C GLY A 158 -10.59 6.98 -18.25
N TRP A 159 -11.71 6.74 -17.56
CA TRP A 159 -11.96 7.13 -16.17
C TRP A 159 -11.84 5.95 -15.18
N ASN A 160 -11.19 4.85 -15.59
CA ASN A 160 -11.32 3.56 -14.90
C ASN A 160 -10.09 3.27 -14.03
N TRP A 161 -10.00 3.88 -12.84
CA TRP A 161 -9.11 3.37 -11.79
C TRP A 161 -9.54 1.96 -11.42
N ASN A 162 -8.65 0.97 -11.56
CA ASN A 162 -8.88 -0.39 -11.10
C ASN A 162 -7.92 -0.74 -9.97
N GLU A 163 -8.47 -1.09 -8.81
CA GLU A 163 -7.70 -1.60 -7.68
C GLU A 163 -7.24 -3.06 -7.85
N GLY A 164 -7.91 -3.84 -8.69
CA GLY A 164 -7.62 -5.26 -8.90
C GLY A 164 -6.50 -5.55 -9.90
N THR A 165 -5.82 -4.52 -10.42
CA THR A 165 -4.73 -4.66 -11.40
C THR A 165 -3.40 -4.19 -10.80
N PRO A 166 -2.30 -4.94 -11.00
CA PRO A 166 -1.01 -4.63 -10.42
C PRO A 166 -0.35 -3.41 -11.09
N GLY A 167 0.40 -2.65 -10.30
CA GLY A 167 1.42 -1.73 -10.80
C GLY A 167 2.68 -2.50 -11.21
N VAL A 168 3.17 -2.27 -12.43
CA VAL A 168 4.31 -2.97 -13.03
C VAL A 168 5.45 -1.99 -13.31
N LEU A 169 6.66 -2.37 -12.92
CA LEU A 169 7.88 -1.62 -13.27
C LEU A 169 8.92 -2.55 -13.88
N LEU A 170 9.41 -2.21 -15.07
CA LEU A 170 10.59 -2.81 -15.67
C LEU A 170 11.81 -1.94 -15.36
N ILE A 171 12.86 -2.53 -14.79
CA ILE A 171 14.14 -1.87 -14.57
C ILE A 171 15.12 -2.37 -15.63
N ASP A 172 15.62 -1.44 -16.45
CA ASP A 172 16.64 -1.69 -17.47
C ASP A 172 17.71 -0.59 -17.37
N ALA A 173 18.98 -0.95 -17.21
CA ALA A 173 20.05 0.01 -16.96
C ALA A 173 20.31 0.99 -18.12
N LYS A 174 19.85 0.66 -19.33
CA LYS A 174 19.97 1.47 -20.54
C LYS A 174 18.65 2.12 -20.96
N ALA A 175 17.57 1.95 -20.18
CA ALA A 175 16.35 2.71 -20.38
C ALA A 175 16.65 4.22 -20.30
N PRO A 176 16.03 5.04 -21.17
CA PRO A 176 16.22 6.48 -21.11
C PRO A 176 15.65 7.03 -19.81
N THR A 177 16.33 8.03 -19.24
CA THR A 177 15.75 8.85 -18.16
C THR A 177 14.44 9.48 -18.60
N LEU A 178 13.61 9.94 -17.66
CA LEU A 178 12.30 10.49 -18.01
C LEU A 178 12.42 11.74 -18.91
N ALA A 179 13.47 12.54 -18.70
CA ALA A 179 13.76 13.71 -19.55
C ALA A 179 14.24 13.30 -20.96
N GLU A 180 15.14 12.32 -21.06
CA GLU A 180 15.61 11.81 -22.37
C GLU A 180 14.47 11.16 -23.15
N ARG A 181 13.59 10.42 -22.47
CA ARG A 181 12.41 9.82 -23.09
C ARG A 181 11.51 10.86 -23.71
N GLU A 182 11.19 11.94 -23.00
CA GLU A 182 10.35 13.01 -23.55
C GLU A 182 10.95 13.57 -24.84
N ALA A 183 12.26 13.80 -24.87
CA ALA A 183 12.96 14.23 -26.09
C ALA A 183 12.87 13.19 -27.22
N LEU A 184 13.05 11.90 -26.92
CA LEU A 184 12.92 10.81 -27.90
C LEU A 184 11.49 10.71 -28.46
N LEU A 185 10.48 10.82 -27.60
CA LEU A 185 9.08 10.75 -28.00
C LEU A 185 8.66 11.94 -28.87
N GLN A 186 9.18 13.15 -28.61
CA GLN A 186 8.96 14.31 -29.48
C GLN A 186 9.56 14.10 -30.88
N VAL A 187 10.76 13.51 -30.96
CA VAL A 187 11.39 13.16 -32.24
C VAL A 187 10.56 12.10 -32.96
N PHE A 188 10.14 11.06 -32.26
CA PHE A 188 9.30 9.99 -32.81
C PHE A 188 7.97 10.52 -33.35
N GLN A 189 7.28 11.38 -32.61
CA GLN A 189 5.99 11.96 -33.02
C GLN A 189 6.12 12.90 -34.23
N SER A 190 7.25 13.58 -34.39
CA SER A 190 7.49 14.48 -35.53
C SER A 190 8.01 13.77 -36.78
N SER A 191 8.79 12.70 -36.63
CA SER A 191 9.61 12.13 -37.72
C SER A 191 9.49 10.61 -37.86
N GLY A 192 8.63 9.95 -37.07
CA GLY A 192 8.50 8.49 -37.02
C GLY A 192 9.79 7.78 -36.57
N THR A 193 9.87 6.48 -36.85
CA THR A 193 11.07 5.67 -36.53
C THR A 193 12.32 6.12 -37.28
N GLY A 194 12.18 6.68 -38.49
CA GLY A 194 13.31 7.18 -39.28
C GLY A 194 14.09 8.31 -38.61
N GLY A 195 13.41 9.16 -37.83
CA GLY A 195 14.05 10.26 -37.07
C GLY A 195 14.83 9.82 -35.83
N LEU A 196 14.71 8.55 -35.42
CA LEU A 196 15.35 7.98 -34.24
C LEU A 196 16.70 7.31 -34.52
N LYS A 197 17.07 7.12 -35.80
CA LYS A 197 18.31 6.46 -36.20
C LYS A 197 19.53 7.07 -35.51
N GLY A 198 20.27 6.28 -34.73
CA GLY A 198 21.47 6.72 -34.00
C GLY A 198 21.19 7.61 -32.78
N LYS A 199 19.92 7.78 -32.37
CA LYS A 199 19.54 8.49 -31.14
C LYS A 199 19.25 7.54 -29.98
N TYR A 200 18.72 6.35 -30.26
CA TYR A 200 18.46 5.33 -29.26
C TYR A 200 18.31 3.95 -29.93
N ASP A 201 19.36 3.14 -29.90
CA ASP A 201 19.40 1.84 -30.58
C ASP A 201 19.29 0.65 -29.61
N HIS A 202 19.11 0.89 -28.31
CA HIS A 202 18.96 -0.18 -27.31
C HIS A 202 17.59 -0.84 -27.41
N HIS A 203 17.56 -2.17 -27.48
CA HIS A 203 16.33 -2.96 -27.49
C HIS A 203 15.85 -3.20 -26.05
N LEU A 204 14.76 -2.53 -25.67
CA LEU A 204 14.10 -2.72 -24.39
C LEU A 204 13.23 -3.98 -24.38
N PRO A 205 13.16 -4.70 -23.25
CA PRO A 205 12.24 -5.82 -23.10
C PRO A 205 10.77 -5.38 -23.24
N ASP A 206 10.00 -6.10 -24.07
CA ASP A 206 8.64 -5.75 -24.44
C ASP A 206 7.59 -6.30 -23.46
N VAL A 207 7.09 -5.45 -22.58
CA VAL A 207 6.14 -5.83 -21.51
C VAL A 207 4.67 -5.87 -21.97
N ARG A 208 4.35 -5.56 -23.23
CA ARG A 208 2.96 -5.31 -23.66
C ARG A 208 2.05 -6.54 -23.53
N ASN A 209 2.57 -7.74 -23.78
CA ASN A 209 1.80 -8.98 -23.62
C ASN A 209 1.53 -9.32 -22.13
N LEU A 210 2.45 -8.97 -21.23
CA LEU A 210 2.22 -9.04 -19.78
C LEU A 210 1.14 -8.05 -19.35
N LEU A 211 1.21 -6.80 -19.79
CA LEU A 211 0.25 -5.76 -19.37
C LEU A 211 -1.18 -6.05 -19.83
N ARG A 212 -1.33 -6.72 -20.98
CA ARG A 212 -2.63 -7.15 -21.49
C ARG A 212 -3.33 -8.17 -20.60
N GLN A 213 -2.61 -8.90 -19.75
CA GLN A 213 -3.22 -9.82 -18.78
C GLN A 213 -4.12 -9.10 -17.77
N PHE A 214 -3.89 -7.80 -17.58
CA PHE A 214 -4.62 -6.98 -16.64
C PHE A 214 -5.64 -6.14 -17.42
N SER A 215 -6.92 -6.35 -17.11
CA SER A 215 -8.03 -5.69 -17.79
C SER A 215 -8.18 -4.24 -17.30
N ASP A 216 -7.27 -3.37 -17.70
CA ASP A 216 -7.53 -1.94 -17.73
C ASP A 216 -7.92 -1.57 -19.18
N THR A 217 -9.16 -1.09 -19.32
CA THR A 217 -9.88 -0.84 -20.58
C THR A 217 -9.17 0.06 -21.61
N GLN A 218 -7.97 0.54 -21.32
CA GLN A 218 -7.23 1.52 -22.12
C GLN A 218 -6.03 0.96 -22.88
N PHE A 219 -5.53 -0.23 -22.53
CA PHE A 219 -4.50 -0.88 -23.36
C PHE A 219 -5.18 -1.61 -24.53
N GLN A 220 -5.55 -0.85 -25.58
CA GLN A 220 -5.98 -1.41 -26.87
C GLN A 220 -4.80 -1.91 -27.72
N GLY A 221 -3.72 -2.39 -27.09
CA GLY A 221 -2.61 -2.98 -27.80
C GLY A 221 -3.07 -4.24 -28.54
N ASN A 222 -2.89 -4.27 -29.86
CA ASN A 222 -3.02 -5.50 -30.63
C ASN A 222 -2.01 -6.52 -30.08
N PHE A 223 -2.32 -7.81 -30.24
CA PHE A 223 -1.33 -8.86 -29.95
C PHE A 223 -0.08 -8.56 -30.78
N VAL A 224 1.06 -8.36 -30.12
CA VAL A 224 2.32 -8.15 -30.82
C VAL A 224 2.93 -9.53 -30.94
N SER A 225 3.05 -10.01 -32.18
CA SER A 225 3.76 -11.27 -32.41
C SER A 225 5.22 -11.14 -31.94
N ASP A 226 5.85 -12.24 -31.55
CA ASP A 226 7.27 -12.24 -31.18
C ASP A 226 8.15 -11.64 -32.29
N GLU A 227 7.73 -11.81 -33.55
CA GLU A 227 8.40 -11.25 -34.71
C GLU A 227 8.22 -9.72 -34.80
N ASP A 228 7.00 -9.22 -34.63
CA ASP A 228 6.71 -7.78 -34.60
C ASP A 228 7.41 -7.10 -33.42
N SER A 229 7.47 -7.76 -32.27
CA SER A 229 8.13 -7.25 -31.07
C SER A 229 9.64 -7.14 -31.26
N ARG A 230 10.28 -8.20 -31.77
CA ARG A 230 11.73 -8.21 -32.07
C ARG A 230 12.13 -7.14 -33.08
N ASN A 231 11.25 -6.83 -34.03
CA ASN A 231 11.50 -5.85 -35.08
C ASN A 231 11.06 -4.42 -34.70
N ALA A 232 10.27 -4.25 -33.64
CA ALA A 232 9.79 -2.94 -33.21
C ALA A 232 10.92 -2.11 -32.57
N HIS A 233 10.98 -0.84 -32.95
CA HIS A 233 11.86 0.12 -32.30
C HIS A 233 11.35 0.37 -30.87
N SER A 234 12.20 0.28 -29.83
CA SER A 234 11.76 0.34 -28.43
C SER A 234 11.06 1.66 -28.03
N VAL A 235 11.33 2.74 -28.75
CA VAL A 235 10.62 4.02 -28.59
C VAL A 235 9.13 3.91 -28.96
N LEU A 236 8.73 2.98 -29.84
CA LEU A 236 7.31 2.68 -30.09
C LEU A 236 6.64 2.15 -28.82
N MET A 237 7.27 1.17 -28.17
CA MET A 237 6.79 0.64 -26.89
C MET A 237 6.73 1.75 -25.84
N LEU A 238 7.78 2.57 -25.70
CA LEU A 238 7.76 3.71 -24.77
C LEU A 238 6.65 4.72 -25.08
N ASN A 239 6.31 4.90 -26.36
CA ASN A 239 5.20 5.76 -26.77
C ASN A 239 3.83 5.15 -26.41
N GLU A 240 3.69 3.82 -26.42
CA GLU A 240 2.46 3.15 -25.99
C GLU A 240 2.36 3.09 -24.45
N LEU A 241 3.47 2.83 -23.76
CA LEU A 241 3.54 2.85 -22.30
C LEU A 241 3.31 4.24 -21.72
N LYS A 242 3.54 5.30 -22.51
CA LYS A 242 3.21 6.66 -22.10
C LYS A 242 1.74 6.74 -21.63
N ASP A 243 0.83 6.19 -22.42
CA ASP A 243 -0.59 6.30 -22.10
C ASP A 243 -1.05 5.26 -21.05
N ASN A 244 -0.13 4.51 -20.43
CA ASN A 244 -0.41 3.49 -19.43
C ASN A 244 -0.14 4.00 -18.01
N ALA A 245 -1.18 4.04 -17.17
CA ALA A 245 -1.06 4.47 -15.78
C ALA A 245 -0.45 3.40 -14.86
N LYS A 246 -0.53 2.11 -15.24
CA LYS A 246 -0.17 0.94 -14.43
C LYS A 246 1.22 0.37 -14.73
N ALA A 247 1.95 0.93 -15.70
CA ALA A 247 3.22 0.39 -16.13
C ALA A 247 4.25 1.48 -16.36
N GLU A 248 5.50 1.17 -16.05
CA GLU A 248 6.63 2.06 -16.32
C GLU A 248 7.92 1.27 -16.58
N VAL A 249 8.86 1.87 -17.31
CA VAL A 249 10.23 1.37 -17.50
C VAL A 249 11.18 2.43 -16.96
N LEU A 250 12.13 2.13 -16.08
CA LEU A 250 13.08 3.14 -15.59
C LEU A 250 14.50 2.60 -15.47
N PRO A 251 15.52 3.45 -15.70
CA PRO A 251 16.88 3.13 -15.29
C PRO A 251 17.02 3.21 -13.76
N PRO A 252 17.99 2.49 -13.16
CA PRO A 252 18.26 2.54 -11.73
C PRO A 252 18.48 3.94 -11.14
N SER A 253 18.95 4.89 -11.94
CA SER A 253 19.20 6.28 -11.54
C SER A 253 17.93 7.09 -11.25
N GLU A 254 16.78 6.66 -11.79
CA GLU A 254 15.47 7.32 -11.60
C GLU A 254 14.69 6.71 -10.42
N LEU A 255 15.20 5.63 -9.83
CA LEU A 255 14.47 4.86 -8.82
C LEU A 255 14.61 5.44 -7.40
N PRO A 256 13.54 5.39 -6.58
CA PRO A 256 13.58 5.86 -5.20
C PRO A 256 14.55 5.08 -4.29
N THR A 257 15.07 5.73 -3.25
CA THR A 257 15.98 5.10 -2.27
C THR A 257 15.30 4.58 -1.01
N LYS A 258 13.99 4.74 -0.90
CA LYS A 258 13.16 4.23 0.22
C LYS A 258 12.10 3.28 -0.34
N TRP A 259 11.92 2.13 0.30
CA TRP A 259 11.02 1.09 -0.19
C TRP A 259 9.55 1.53 -0.23
N ILE A 260 9.13 2.42 0.68
CA ILE A 260 7.76 2.94 0.73
C ILE A 260 7.37 3.65 -0.58
N ASN A 261 8.32 4.25 -1.29
CA ASN A 261 8.07 4.92 -2.57
C ASN A 261 7.82 3.95 -3.74
N TYR A 262 8.08 2.66 -3.54
CA TYR A 262 7.70 1.59 -4.47
C TYR A 262 6.36 0.98 -4.10
N SER A 263 5.67 1.49 -3.07
CA SER A 263 4.56 0.75 -2.48
C SER A 263 3.33 0.63 -3.39
N SER A 264 3.18 1.52 -4.38
CA SER A 264 2.18 1.44 -5.44
C SER A 264 2.48 0.39 -6.51
N LEU A 265 3.69 -0.17 -6.53
CA LEU A 265 4.09 -1.26 -7.42
C LEU A 265 3.82 -2.61 -6.77
N ASP A 266 3.49 -3.60 -7.59
CA ASP A 266 3.18 -4.96 -7.19
C ASP A 266 4.12 -5.98 -7.84
N LEU A 267 4.55 -5.70 -9.08
CA LEU A 267 5.47 -6.50 -9.88
C LEU A 267 6.66 -5.63 -10.33
N ILE A 268 7.88 -6.08 -10.03
CA ILE A 268 9.11 -5.47 -10.59
C ILE A 268 9.85 -6.53 -11.39
N LEU A 269 10.23 -6.19 -12.61
CA LEU A 269 11.01 -7.03 -13.52
C LEU A 269 12.41 -6.42 -13.69
N ILE A 270 13.46 -7.23 -13.58
CA ILE A 270 14.85 -6.78 -13.77
C ILE A 270 15.73 -7.96 -14.23
N SER A 271 16.71 -7.72 -15.10
CA SER A 271 17.66 -8.78 -15.48
C SER A 271 18.63 -9.06 -14.32
N LEU A 272 19.17 -10.28 -14.22
CA LEU A 272 20.20 -10.58 -13.21
C LEU A 272 21.46 -9.71 -13.40
N ALA A 273 21.79 -9.35 -14.65
CA ALA A 273 22.90 -8.46 -14.97
C ALA A 273 22.67 -7.04 -14.43
N ASP A 274 21.50 -6.46 -14.70
CA ASP A 274 21.15 -5.11 -14.21
C ASP A 274 21.03 -5.09 -12.68
N LEU A 275 20.51 -6.16 -12.07
CA LEU A 275 20.45 -6.30 -10.61
C LEU A 275 21.85 -6.28 -9.98
N LYS A 276 22.81 -6.97 -10.60
CA LYS A 276 24.23 -6.98 -10.18
C LYS A 276 24.86 -5.60 -10.30
N ASP A 277 24.63 -4.92 -11.42
CA ASP A 277 25.23 -3.61 -11.67
C ASP A 277 24.58 -2.53 -10.80
N MET A 278 23.27 -2.62 -10.55
CA MET A 278 22.55 -1.79 -9.59
C MET A 278 23.07 -1.99 -8.16
N ALA A 279 23.35 -3.22 -7.73
CA ALA A 279 23.91 -3.48 -6.41
C ALA A 279 25.28 -2.80 -6.19
N LYS A 280 26.05 -2.58 -7.26
CA LYS A 280 27.35 -1.87 -7.21
C LYS A 280 27.20 -0.36 -7.33
N SER A 281 26.40 0.10 -8.29
CA SER A 281 26.28 1.52 -8.66
C SER A 281 25.29 2.29 -7.77
N HIS A 282 24.22 1.63 -7.32
CA HIS A 282 23.10 2.23 -6.59
C HIS A 282 22.72 1.37 -5.36
N PRO A 283 23.61 1.19 -4.36
CA PRO A 283 23.38 0.28 -3.23
C PRO A 283 22.16 0.65 -2.36
N ALA A 284 21.79 1.94 -2.30
CA ALA A 284 20.60 2.39 -1.59
C ALA A 284 19.30 1.94 -2.29
N VAL A 285 19.26 2.02 -3.63
CA VAL A 285 18.15 1.54 -4.47
C VAL A 285 18.03 0.02 -4.34
N MET A 286 19.15 -0.71 -4.38
CA MET A 286 19.17 -2.16 -4.19
C MET A 286 18.60 -2.57 -2.83
N ARG A 287 18.92 -1.84 -1.75
CA ARG A 287 18.35 -2.09 -0.42
C ARG A 287 16.84 -1.82 -0.39
N ALA A 288 16.41 -0.69 -0.95
CA ALA A 288 14.99 -0.34 -1.02
C ALA A 288 14.18 -1.38 -1.80
N LEU A 289 14.72 -1.89 -2.92
CA LEU A 289 14.09 -2.96 -3.70
C LEU A 289 13.96 -4.26 -2.90
N ALA A 290 15.02 -4.64 -2.18
CA ALA A 290 15.00 -5.84 -1.35
C ALA A 290 14.00 -5.72 -0.19
N ASP A 291 13.91 -4.55 0.46
CA ASP A 291 12.94 -4.30 1.54
C ASP A 291 11.50 -4.24 0.99
N TRP A 292 11.31 -3.67 -0.21
CA TRP A 292 10.02 -3.68 -0.92
C TRP A 292 9.53 -5.09 -1.23
N ASN A 293 10.42 -5.98 -1.66
CA ASN A 293 10.12 -7.38 -1.90
C ASN A 293 9.77 -8.09 -0.57
N ARG A 294 10.59 -7.90 0.47
CA ARG A 294 10.33 -8.43 1.83
C ARG A 294 9.01 -7.97 2.43
N ALA A 295 8.52 -6.79 2.04
CA ALA A 295 7.24 -6.24 2.47
C ALA A 295 6.01 -6.91 1.82
N GLY A 296 6.16 -7.91 0.94
CA GLY A 296 5.02 -8.71 0.47
C GLY A 296 4.79 -8.75 -1.04
N ARG A 297 5.75 -8.33 -1.87
CA ARG A 297 5.55 -8.11 -3.31
C ARG A 297 6.47 -8.99 -4.17
N PHE A 298 6.26 -8.99 -5.49
CA PHE A 298 6.93 -9.94 -6.38
C PHE A 298 8.05 -9.32 -7.18
N LEU A 299 9.25 -9.87 -7.04
CA LEU A 299 10.40 -9.51 -7.85
C LEU A 299 10.67 -10.62 -8.88
N ILE A 300 10.54 -10.30 -10.16
CA ILE A 300 10.86 -11.20 -11.26
C ILE A 300 12.27 -10.86 -11.75
N VAL A 301 13.18 -11.82 -11.62
CA VAL A 301 14.55 -11.73 -12.12
C VAL A 301 14.72 -12.68 -13.29
N PHE A 302 14.99 -12.13 -14.46
CA PHE A 302 15.16 -12.90 -15.70
C PHE A 302 16.62 -12.98 -16.13
N ASN A 303 16.91 -13.83 -17.13
CA ASN A 303 18.27 -14.17 -17.56
C ASN A 303 19.16 -14.68 -16.41
N THR A 304 18.63 -15.62 -15.61
CA THR A 304 19.38 -16.26 -14.52
C THR A 304 20.31 -17.39 -14.97
N GLY A 305 20.37 -17.66 -16.29
CA GLY A 305 21.22 -18.67 -16.91
C GLY A 305 20.48 -19.99 -17.12
N GLU A 306 20.96 -20.79 -18.08
CA GLU A 306 20.51 -22.17 -18.25
C GLU A 306 20.70 -22.94 -16.93
N ASP A 307 19.75 -23.82 -16.63
CA ASP A 307 19.67 -24.57 -15.37
C ASP A 307 19.81 -23.71 -14.10
N PHE A 308 19.47 -22.42 -14.21
CA PHE A 308 19.54 -21.45 -13.12
C PHE A 308 20.93 -21.29 -12.48
N ALA A 309 21.99 -21.31 -13.29
CA ALA A 309 23.38 -21.13 -12.81
C ALA A 309 23.59 -19.86 -11.95
N GLY A 310 22.76 -18.83 -12.11
CA GLY A 310 22.82 -17.56 -11.38
C GLY A 310 22.15 -17.51 -10.01
N LEU A 311 21.52 -18.59 -9.52
CA LEU A 311 20.73 -18.55 -8.26
C LEU A 311 21.55 -18.15 -7.04
N GLU A 312 22.74 -18.70 -6.88
CA GLU A 312 23.59 -18.37 -5.73
C GLU A 312 23.94 -16.89 -5.67
N GLN A 313 24.16 -16.29 -6.84
CA GLN A 313 24.42 -14.87 -6.94
C GLN A 313 23.16 -14.06 -6.59
N LEU A 314 21.99 -14.48 -7.08
CA LEU A 314 20.71 -13.85 -6.77
C LEU A 314 20.40 -13.89 -5.27
N GLU A 315 20.60 -15.04 -4.63
CA GLU A 315 20.43 -15.24 -3.18
C GLU A 315 21.32 -14.29 -2.37
N LYS A 316 22.58 -14.14 -2.77
CA LYS A 316 23.53 -13.24 -2.12
C LYS A 316 23.16 -11.77 -2.30
N LEU A 317 22.72 -11.38 -3.50
CA LEU A 317 22.30 -10.01 -3.79
C LEU A 317 21.09 -9.60 -2.94
N LEU A 318 20.11 -10.49 -2.82
CA LEU A 318 18.87 -10.24 -2.07
C LEU A 318 18.96 -10.61 -0.59
N GLN A 319 20.10 -11.12 -0.11
CA GLN A 319 20.29 -11.58 1.27
C GLN A 319 19.16 -12.53 1.72
N LEU A 320 18.83 -13.51 0.85
CA LEU A 320 17.82 -14.52 1.15
C LEU A 320 18.34 -15.47 2.25
N ALA A 321 17.41 -16.16 2.92
CA ALA A 321 17.74 -17.16 3.92
C ALA A 321 18.73 -18.21 3.34
N PRO A 322 19.63 -18.80 4.12
CA PRO A 322 20.34 -19.99 3.65
C PRO A 322 19.36 -21.16 3.55
N LEU A 323 19.37 -21.89 2.44
CA LEU A 323 18.63 -23.16 2.35
C LEU A 323 19.49 -24.28 3.00
N PRO A 324 18.87 -25.32 3.59
CA PRO A 324 19.60 -26.49 4.05
C PRO A 324 20.42 -27.10 2.90
N ASN A 325 21.46 -27.87 3.23
CA ASN A 325 22.40 -28.44 2.25
C ASN A 325 21.64 -29.01 1.03
N PRO A 326 22.16 -28.83 -0.20
CA PRO A 326 21.52 -29.36 -1.40
C PRO A 326 21.59 -30.90 -1.38
N ASP A 327 20.66 -31.55 -0.68
CA ASP A 327 20.35 -32.95 -0.93
C ASP A 327 19.79 -33.02 -2.35
N GLU A 328 20.49 -33.71 -3.28
CA GLU A 328 20.09 -34.26 -4.61
C GLU A 328 18.91 -33.63 -5.40
N ASN A 329 18.50 -32.40 -5.10
CA ASN A 329 17.38 -31.69 -5.68
C ASN A 329 17.94 -30.60 -6.60
N ASP A 330 17.62 -30.77 -7.87
CA ASP A 330 18.00 -29.97 -9.02
C ASP A 330 17.77 -28.44 -8.87
N THR A 331 16.99 -28.00 -7.87
CA THR A 331 16.57 -26.60 -7.70
C THR A 331 17.10 -25.89 -6.45
N ARG A 332 18.09 -26.47 -5.73
CA ARG A 332 18.71 -25.86 -4.52
C ARG A 332 17.72 -25.41 -3.43
N GLY A 333 16.50 -25.98 -3.40
CA GLY A 333 15.42 -25.64 -2.45
C GLY A 333 14.47 -24.51 -2.90
N TRP A 334 14.60 -24.03 -4.15
CA TRP A 334 13.57 -23.22 -4.80
C TRP A 334 12.37 -24.07 -5.22
N GLN A 335 11.20 -23.46 -5.23
CA GLN A 335 9.93 -24.11 -5.56
C GLN A 335 9.76 -24.16 -7.08
N LYS A 336 9.46 -25.37 -7.60
CA LYS A 336 9.06 -25.55 -9.00
C LYS A 336 7.65 -25.01 -9.22
N PRO A 337 7.35 -24.47 -10.40
CA PRO A 337 6.03 -23.94 -10.71
C PRO A 337 4.99 -25.05 -10.70
N SER A 338 3.73 -24.66 -10.46
CA SER A 338 2.62 -25.59 -10.63
C SER A 338 2.51 -26.00 -12.09
N PRO A 339 2.18 -27.27 -12.41
CA PRO A 339 1.98 -27.69 -13.79
C PRO A 339 0.91 -26.83 -14.46
N TYR A 340 1.22 -26.30 -15.65
CA TYR A 340 0.26 -25.56 -16.45
C TYR A 340 -0.94 -26.45 -16.80
N ARG A 341 -2.15 -25.90 -16.70
CA ARG A 341 -3.39 -26.58 -17.11
C ARG A 341 -3.96 -25.91 -18.36
N PRO A 342 -4.12 -26.65 -19.48
CA PRO A 342 -4.70 -26.08 -20.70
C PRO A 342 -6.06 -25.41 -20.44
N GLY A 343 -6.22 -24.18 -20.94
CA GLY A 343 -7.45 -23.39 -20.77
C GLY A 343 -7.58 -22.72 -19.40
N GLU A 344 -6.53 -22.72 -18.58
CA GLU A 344 -6.49 -21.96 -17.34
C GLU A 344 -6.57 -20.44 -17.61
N VAL A 345 -7.37 -19.75 -16.80
CA VAL A 345 -7.51 -18.29 -16.81
C VAL A 345 -6.72 -17.67 -15.66
N LEU A 346 -6.34 -16.40 -15.79
CA LEU A 346 -5.68 -15.67 -14.71
C LEU A 346 -6.57 -15.60 -13.46
N ARG A 347 -6.07 -16.11 -12.33
CA ARG A 347 -6.80 -16.17 -11.05
C ARG A 347 -6.65 -14.87 -10.28
N GLY A 348 -7.68 -14.41 -9.58
CA GLY A 348 -7.62 -13.20 -8.76
C GLY A 348 -7.89 -11.89 -9.49
N LEU A 349 -8.31 -11.94 -10.76
CA LEU A 349 -8.93 -10.79 -11.41
C LEU A 349 -10.29 -10.52 -10.75
N VAL A 350 -10.41 -9.37 -10.07
CA VAL A 350 -11.70 -8.89 -9.56
C VAL A 350 -12.38 -8.12 -10.68
N ASP A 351 -13.54 -8.59 -11.12
CA ASP A 351 -14.40 -7.84 -12.04
C ASP A 351 -14.81 -6.56 -11.31
N ASN A 352 -14.51 -5.39 -11.84
CA ASN A 352 -14.85 -4.10 -11.22
C ASN A 352 -15.71 -3.24 -12.16
N ASN A 353 -16.09 -3.75 -13.35
CA ASN A 353 -16.68 -2.93 -14.41
C ASN A 353 -17.91 -3.60 -15.05
N ASN A 354 -19.12 -3.21 -14.61
CA ASN A 354 -20.43 -3.31 -15.28
C ASN A 354 -20.57 -4.29 -16.47
N GLY A 355 -20.15 -5.54 -16.31
CA GLY A 355 -20.25 -6.59 -17.34
C GLY A 355 -19.50 -6.33 -18.65
N ASN A 356 -18.58 -5.35 -18.72
CA ASN A 356 -17.88 -4.96 -19.95
C ASN A 356 -16.39 -5.28 -19.94
N LEU A 357 -15.90 -6.05 -18.96
CA LEU A 357 -14.63 -6.74 -19.18
C LEU A 357 -14.80 -7.64 -20.40
N ARG A 358 -14.04 -7.39 -21.46
CA ARG A 358 -13.72 -8.46 -22.39
C ARG A 358 -13.15 -9.56 -21.50
N GLN A 359 -13.90 -10.66 -21.32
CA GLN A 359 -13.30 -11.89 -20.82
C GLN A 359 -12.00 -12.05 -21.61
N PRO A 360 -10.85 -12.34 -20.95
CA PRO A 360 -9.63 -12.64 -21.68
C PRO A 360 -10.05 -13.59 -22.79
N SER A 361 -9.78 -13.18 -24.03
CA SER A 361 -10.32 -13.86 -25.19
C SER A 361 -10.00 -15.32 -24.97
N ARG A 362 -11.02 -16.19 -24.85
CA ARG A 362 -10.80 -17.62 -24.66
C ARG A 362 -10.00 -18.08 -25.87
N VAL A 363 -8.67 -18.01 -25.79
CA VAL A 363 -7.80 -18.66 -26.73
C VAL A 363 -8.01 -20.13 -26.38
N VAL A 364 -8.90 -20.76 -27.13
CA VAL A 364 -9.03 -22.21 -27.13
C VAL A 364 -7.76 -22.71 -27.78
N ILE A 365 -6.76 -23.03 -26.96
CA ILE A 365 -5.47 -23.51 -27.41
C ILE A 365 -5.67 -24.94 -27.91
N ASN A 366 -5.28 -25.22 -29.15
CA ASN A 366 -5.18 -26.57 -29.67
C ASN A 366 -4.01 -27.28 -28.96
N SER A 367 -4.34 -28.23 -28.10
CA SER A 367 -3.43 -28.96 -27.22
C SER A 367 -2.44 -29.83 -28.01
N GLY A 368 -1.15 -29.50 -27.94
CA GLY A 368 -0.07 -30.34 -28.48
C GLY A 368 1.27 -29.61 -28.52
N GLU A 369 1.47 -28.76 -29.52
CA GLU A 369 2.77 -28.15 -29.85
C GLU A 369 3.19 -26.99 -28.91
N GLU A 370 2.25 -26.18 -28.41
CA GLU A 370 2.57 -25.03 -27.54
C GLU A 370 2.96 -25.43 -26.11
N THR A 371 2.46 -26.55 -25.59
CA THR A 371 2.86 -27.08 -24.27
C THR A 371 4.35 -27.41 -24.17
N ALA A 372 4.97 -27.81 -25.29
CA ALA A 372 6.41 -28.05 -25.39
C ALA A 372 7.22 -26.75 -25.48
N ALA A 373 6.62 -25.66 -26.00
CA ALA A 373 7.21 -24.33 -26.00
C ALA A 373 7.19 -23.70 -24.59
N LEU A 374 6.08 -23.85 -23.85
CA LEU A 374 5.98 -23.45 -22.44
C LEU A 374 7.08 -24.08 -21.57
N THR A 375 7.48 -25.32 -21.87
CA THR A 375 8.53 -26.02 -21.12
C THR A 375 9.93 -25.43 -21.33
N LYS A 376 10.15 -24.59 -22.36
CA LYS A 376 11.43 -23.89 -22.58
C LYS A 376 11.63 -22.69 -21.66
N LEU A 377 10.54 -22.04 -21.21
CA LEU A 377 10.62 -20.93 -20.25
C LEU A 377 10.74 -21.50 -18.83
N GLY A 378 11.91 -22.03 -18.50
CA GLY A 378 12.18 -22.52 -17.15
C GLY A 378 12.12 -21.38 -16.13
N PHE A 379 11.22 -21.48 -15.15
CA PHE A 379 11.20 -20.58 -14.00
C PHE A 379 11.00 -21.32 -12.68
N ILE A 380 11.46 -20.72 -11.59
CA ILE A 380 11.31 -21.21 -10.21
C ILE A 380 11.06 -20.03 -9.28
N SER A 381 10.47 -20.28 -8.11
CA SER A 381 10.14 -19.23 -7.15
C SER A 381 10.64 -19.53 -5.75
N ARG A 382 10.83 -18.47 -4.96
CA ARG A 382 11.30 -18.57 -3.59
C ARG A 382 10.78 -17.44 -2.73
N ASP A 383 10.32 -17.78 -1.53
CA ASP A 383 9.85 -16.80 -0.57
C ASP A 383 11.00 -15.92 -0.05
N ALA A 384 10.70 -14.63 0.11
CA ALA A 384 11.61 -13.60 0.56
C ALA A 384 10.88 -12.68 1.53
N GLY A 385 10.97 -12.99 2.83
CA GLY A 385 10.16 -12.31 3.84
C GLY A 385 8.67 -12.58 3.62
N LEU A 386 7.87 -11.52 3.48
CA LEU A 386 6.44 -11.63 3.17
C LEU A 386 6.18 -11.80 1.67
N GLY A 387 7.16 -11.48 0.81
CA GLY A 387 7.02 -11.51 -0.65
C GLY A 387 7.70 -12.72 -1.28
N GLN A 388 7.88 -12.65 -2.60
CA GLN A 388 8.43 -13.77 -3.36
C GLN A 388 9.34 -13.27 -4.50
N VAL A 389 10.39 -14.02 -4.77
CA VAL A 389 11.31 -13.82 -5.88
C VAL A 389 11.07 -14.92 -6.91
N ILE A 390 10.97 -14.55 -8.18
CA ILE A 390 10.81 -15.47 -9.30
C ILE A 390 12.08 -15.38 -10.14
N ALA A 391 12.76 -16.50 -10.33
CA ALA A 391 13.91 -16.61 -11.21
C ALA A 391 13.47 -17.25 -12.53
N ILE A 392 13.70 -16.55 -13.65
CA ILE A 392 13.47 -17.06 -15.00
C ILE A 392 14.83 -17.32 -15.65
N ALA A 393 15.03 -18.50 -16.23
CA ALA A 393 16.31 -18.95 -16.78
C ALA A 393 16.77 -18.04 -17.93
N GLY A 394 15.87 -17.73 -18.87
CA GLY A 394 16.13 -16.89 -20.05
C GLY A 394 15.35 -15.58 -20.06
N ASP A 395 15.19 -15.03 -21.26
CA ASP A 395 14.45 -13.80 -21.55
C ASP A 395 12.96 -14.13 -21.77
N PRO A 396 12.04 -13.64 -20.91
CA PRO A 396 10.61 -13.91 -21.02
C PRO A 396 9.88 -13.00 -22.00
N PHE A 397 10.57 -12.07 -22.69
CA PHE A 397 9.91 -11.04 -23.48
C PHE A 397 9.88 -11.34 -25.00
N PRO A 398 8.80 -10.98 -25.71
CA PRO A 398 7.56 -10.39 -25.20
C PRO A 398 6.68 -11.35 -24.38
N GLY A 399 6.91 -12.67 -24.53
CA GLY A 399 6.16 -13.74 -23.89
C GLY A 399 4.73 -13.85 -24.40
N SER A 400 4.22 -15.07 -24.52
CA SER A 400 2.82 -15.31 -24.87
C SER A 400 1.88 -15.03 -23.69
N GLU A 401 0.60 -14.83 -23.98
CA GLU A 401 -0.45 -14.72 -22.95
C GLU A 401 -0.46 -15.93 -22.01
N VAL A 402 -0.23 -17.12 -22.56
CA VAL A 402 -0.23 -18.39 -21.82
C VAL A 402 0.95 -18.47 -20.84
N GLU A 403 2.14 -18.04 -21.26
CA GLU A 403 3.33 -18.00 -20.40
C GLU A 403 3.12 -17.05 -19.22
N TRP A 404 2.62 -15.85 -19.48
CA TRP A 404 2.36 -14.88 -18.41
C TRP A 404 1.26 -15.35 -17.46
N ILE A 405 0.17 -15.94 -17.95
CA ILE A 405 -0.86 -16.56 -17.10
C ILE A 405 -0.25 -17.66 -16.24
N TRP A 406 0.59 -18.52 -16.83
CA TRP A 406 1.22 -19.62 -16.11
C TRP A 406 2.16 -19.12 -14.99
N ILE A 407 2.99 -18.12 -15.28
CA ILE A 407 3.85 -17.47 -14.28
C ILE A 407 3.00 -16.86 -13.16
N LEU A 408 2.00 -16.05 -13.51
CA LEU A 408 1.15 -15.32 -12.54
C LEU A 408 0.23 -16.23 -11.71
N ASN A 409 -0.13 -17.40 -12.21
CA ASN A 409 -0.88 -18.41 -11.45
C ASN A 409 0.03 -19.33 -10.63
N SER A 410 1.33 -19.38 -10.93
CA SER A 410 2.33 -20.17 -10.20
C SER A 410 2.96 -19.42 -9.02
N ILE A 411 2.86 -18.09 -8.99
CA ILE A 411 3.28 -17.28 -7.84
C ILE A 411 2.34 -17.49 -6.64
N ARG A 412 2.84 -17.17 -5.43
CA ARG A 412 2.15 -17.46 -4.17
C ARG A 412 0.78 -16.78 -4.07
N GLY A 413 -0.25 -17.53 -4.49
CA GLY A 413 -1.64 -17.10 -4.53
C GLY A 413 -1.87 -15.87 -5.41
N GLU A 414 -3.04 -15.26 -5.25
CA GLU A 414 -3.46 -14.06 -6.01
C GLU A 414 -2.86 -12.76 -5.42
N GLY A 415 -1.68 -12.83 -4.79
CA GLY A 415 -1.07 -11.70 -4.08
C GLY A 415 -0.57 -10.57 -4.98
N TRP A 416 -0.49 -10.81 -6.29
CA TRP A 416 -0.19 -9.77 -7.27
C TRP A 416 -1.33 -8.76 -7.37
N ASN A 417 -2.56 -9.16 -7.05
CA ASN A 417 -3.68 -8.23 -6.90
C ASN A 417 -3.55 -7.52 -5.54
N PRO A 418 -3.37 -6.18 -5.52
CA PRO A 418 -3.13 -5.46 -4.28
C PRO A 418 -4.30 -5.54 -3.29
N SER A 419 -5.55 -5.49 -3.77
CA SER A 419 -6.74 -5.59 -2.91
C SER A 419 -6.86 -6.95 -2.22
N ILE A 420 -6.51 -8.03 -2.93
CA ILE A 420 -6.47 -9.38 -2.35
C ILE A 420 -5.28 -9.51 -1.40
N ARG A 421 -4.11 -8.94 -1.74
CA ARG A 421 -2.92 -8.99 -0.87
C ARG A 421 -3.16 -8.32 0.48
N THR A 422 -3.71 -7.11 0.48
CA THR A 422 -4.00 -6.38 1.74
C THR A 422 -5.30 -6.84 2.38
N GLY A 423 -6.21 -7.45 1.61
CA GLY A 423 -7.57 -7.77 2.07
C GLY A 423 -8.41 -6.53 2.26
N THR A 424 -8.14 -5.46 1.49
CA THR A 424 -8.82 -4.16 1.62
C THR A 424 -9.14 -3.58 0.25
N SER A 425 -10.35 -3.05 0.12
CA SER A 425 -10.79 -2.29 -1.03
C SER A 425 -10.90 -0.79 -0.69
N PHE A 426 -10.60 0.07 -1.66
CA PHE A 426 -10.92 1.49 -1.63
C PHE A 426 -12.07 1.88 -2.58
N GLN A 427 -12.56 0.93 -3.38
CA GLN A 427 -13.66 1.14 -4.32
C GLN A 427 -14.96 0.48 -3.88
N GLN A 428 -14.87 -0.59 -3.10
CA GLN A 428 -15.95 -1.45 -2.64
C GLN A 428 -16.08 -1.42 -1.11
N ARG A 429 -17.23 -1.88 -0.61
CA ARG A 429 -17.47 -2.04 0.83
C ARG A 429 -16.60 -3.16 1.40
N ASN A 430 -15.96 -2.91 2.53
CA ASN A 430 -15.19 -3.91 3.26
C ASN A 430 -16.05 -4.56 4.35
N GLU A 431 -16.78 -5.63 4.00
CA GLU A 431 -17.71 -6.32 4.92
C GLU A 431 -17.03 -6.87 6.18
N ASP A 432 -15.79 -7.32 6.03
CA ASP A 432 -14.97 -7.84 7.13
C ASP A 432 -14.54 -6.76 8.14
N PHE A 433 -14.87 -5.46 7.96
CA PHE A 433 -14.57 -4.41 8.93
C PHE A 433 -15.03 -4.80 10.34
N TRP A 434 -16.26 -5.31 10.45
CA TRP A 434 -16.92 -5.49 11.75
C TRP A 434 -16.58 -6.80 12.46
N ASN A 435 -15.84 -7.71 11.82
CA ASN A 435 -15.40 -8.95 12.47
C ASN A 435 -14.16 -8.76 13.36
N PHE A 436 -13.53 -7.58 13.34
CA PHE A 436 -12.29 -7.29 14.07
C PHE A 436 -12.43 -6.09 15.01
N LEU A 437 -13.39 -6.17 15.93
CA LEU A 437 -13.59 -5.15 16.96
C LEU A 437 -12.77 -5.42 18.21
N ILE A 438 -12.54 -4.37 19.01
CA ILE A 438 -11.92 -4.48 20.32
C ILE A 438 -13.00 -4.89 21.33
N PRO A 439 -12.87 -6.05 22.00
CA PRO A 439 -13.88 -6.53 22.95
C PRO A 439 -14.19 -5.53 24.06
N GLY A 440 -15.46 -5.35 24.39
CA GLY A 440 -15.90 -4.47 25.49
C GLY A 440 -15.70 -2.97 25.23
N THR A 441 -15.39 -2.56 24.00
CA THR A 441 -15.34 -1.14 23.60
C THR A 441 -16.51 -0.78 22.72
N GLY A 442 -17.03 0.45 22.85
CA GLY A 442 -18.14 0.94 22.03
C GLY A 442 -19.51 0.28 22.29
N GLN A 443 -19.60 -0.68 23.22
CA GLN A 443 -20.88 -1.22 23.68
C GLN A 443 -21.56 -0.19 24.58
N ALA A 444 -22.81 0.16 24.26
CA ALA A 444 -23.61 0.97 25.17
C ALA A 444 -23.87 0.16 26.46
N PRO A 445 -23.50 0.65 27.65
CA PRO A 445 -23.76 -0.04 28.91
C PRO A 445 -25.24 0.13 29.29
N VAL A 446 -26.14 -0.48 28.51
CA VAL A 446 -27.60 -0.31 28.60
C VAL A 446 -28.10 -0.55 30.02
N LEU A 447 -27.59 -1.58 30.70
CA LEU A 447 -27.95 -1.89 32.09
C LEU A 447 -27.53 -0.80 33.06
N SER A 448 -26.28 -0.32 32.99
CA SER A 448 -25.81 0.78 33.84
C SER A 448 -26.64 2.04 33.60
N PHE A 449 -26.87 2.40 32.34
CA PHE A 449 -27.71 3.54 31.97
C PHE A 449 -29.14 3.41 32.50
N LEU A 450 -29.76 2.23 32.35
CA LEU A 450 -31.09 1.97 32.86
C LEU A 450 -31.15 2.15 34.37
N VAL A 451 -30.19 1.56 35.12
CA VAL A 451 -30.11 1.71 36.57
C VAL A 451 -29.94 3.18 36.98
N PHE A 452 -29.04 3.93 36.33
CA PHE A 452 -28.84 5.35 36.62
C PHE A 452 -30.07 6.21 36.32
N ILE A 453 -30.74 5.97 35.19
CA ILE A 453 -31.96 6.70 34.80
C ILE A 453 -33.09 6.35 35.76
N THR A 454 -33.28 5.08 36.12
CA THR A 454 -34.27 4.66 37.11
C THR A 454 -34.00 5.30 38.47
N LEU A 455 -32.76 5.29 38.94
CA LEU A 455 -32.36 5.94 40.18
C LEU A 455 -32.63 7.44 40.13
N PHE A 456 -32.29 8.10 39.02
CA PHE A 456 -32.56 9.52 38.81
C PHE A 456 -34.05 9.85 38.87
N VAL A 457 -34.89 9.10 38.15
CA VAL A 457 -36.35 9.30 38.15
C VAL A 457 -36.94 9.12 39.54
N VAL A 458 -36.49 8.10 40.28
CA VAL A 458 -36.95 7.84 41.66
C VAL A 458 -36.47 8.93 42.63
N LEU A 459 -35.20 9.34 42.53
CA LEU A 459 -34.64 10.36 43.40
C LEU A 459 -35.30 11.73 43.18
N ILE A 460 -35.44 12.15 41.93
CA ILE A 460 -35.95 13.49 41.57
C ILE A 460 -37.47 13.57 41.64
N GLY A 461 -38.18 12.49 41.31
CA GLY A 461 -39.63 12.43 41.40
C GLY A 461 -40.10 12.17 42.83
N PRO A 462 -40.44 10.91 43.17
CA PRO A 462 -41.12 10.60 44.42
C PRO A 462 -40.32 10.96 45.67
N VAL A 463 -39.00 10.70 45.70
CA VAL A 463 -38.18 10.92 46.89
C VAL A 463 -38.00 12.41 47.18
N ASN A 464 -37.52 13.19 46.21
CA ASN A 464 -37.31 14.63 46.39
C ASN A 464 -38.63 15.36 46.67
N TYR A 465 -39.71 15.03 45.97
CA TYR A 465 -41.03 15.60 46.25
C TYR A 465 -41.50 15.27 47.67
N TYR A 466 -41.43 14.01 48.10
CA TYR A 466 -41.87 13.60 49.44
C TYR A 466 -41.07 14.30 50.54
N LEU A 467 -39.74 14.36 50.42
CA LEU A 467 -38.86 15.02 51.39
C LEU A 467 -39.13 16.53 51.48
N LEU A 468 -39.27 17.23 50.35
CA LEU A 468 -39.53 18.66 50.32
C LEU A 468 -40.96 19.02 50.73
N ASN A 469 -41.94 18.16 50.43
CA ASN A 469 -43.33 18.31 50.87
C ASN A 469 -43.42 18.16 52.39
N ARG A 470 -42.75 17.15 52.97
CA ARG A 470 -42.66 16.98 54.42
C ARG A 470 -41.99 18.18 55.10
N ALA A 471 -40.99 18.78 54.46
CA ALA A 471 -40.33 20.00 54.92
C ALA A 471 -41.11 21.29 54.63
N ARG A 472 -42.27 21.24 53.93
CA ARG A 472 -43.08 22.38 53.47
C ARG A 472 -42.30 23.41 52.62
N ARG A 473 -41.26 22.98 51.90
CA ARG A 473 -40.39 23.86 51.07
C ARG A 473 -40.41 23.45 49.60
N LEU A 474 -41.60 23.27 49.03
CA LEU A 474 -41.79 22.83 47.65
C LEU A 474 -41.13 23.77 46.61
N TYR A 475 -40.96 25.06 46.90
CA TYR A 475 -40.27 25.99 46.00
C TYR A 475 -38.80 25.60 45.74
N LEU A 476 -38.16 24.82 46.64
CA LEU A 476 -36.80 24.31 46.45
C LEU A 476 -36.71 23.26 45.33
N LEU A 477 -37.83 22.76 44.81
CA LEU A 477 -37.85 21.93 43.59
C LEU A 477 -37.19 22.67 42.42
N LEU A 478 -37.32 24.00 42.35
CA LEU A 478 -36.72 24.83 41.30
C LEU A 478 -35.19 24.77 41.27
N ILE A 479 -34.55 24.41 42.40
CA ILE A 479 -33.09 24.30 42.51
C ILE A 479 -32.65 22.82 42.54
N THR A 480 -33.36 21.99 43.30
CA THR A 480 -32.99 20.58 43.52
C THR A 480 -33.13 19.74 42.26
N VAL A 481 -34.10 20.02 41.38
CA VAL A 481 -34.26 19.30 40.12
C VAL A 481 -33.10 19.59 39.17
N PRO A 482 -32.74 20.86 38.84
CA PRO A 482 -31.54 21.14 38.04
C PRO A 482 -30.24 20.66 38.68
N ALA A 483 -30.07 20.82 40.00
CA ALA A 483 -28.85 20.37 40.69
C ALA A 483 -28.70 18.84 40.66
N GLY A 484 -29.80 18.11 40.86
CA GLY A 484 -29.81 16.66 40.77
C GLY A 484 -29.57 16.16 39.34
N ALA A 485 -30.13 16.84 38.32
CA ALA A 485 -29.84 16.55 36.92
C ALA A 485 -28.36 16.76 36.58
N LEU A 486 -27.75 17.85 37.06
CA LEU A 486 -26.31 18.10 36.91
C LEU A 486 -25.48 17.01 37.59
N LEU A 487 -25.85 16.60 38.80
CA LEU A 487 -25.14 15.55 39.54
C LEU A 487 -25.18 14.21 38.79
N VAL A 488 -26.34 13.80 38.28
CA VAL A 488 -26.47 12.55 37.54
C VAL A 488 -25.72 12.62 36.21
N THR A 489 -25.80 13.74 35.50
CA THR A 489 -25.05 13.95 34.25
C THR A 489 -23.54 13.88 34.50
N ALA A 490 -23.05 14.55 35.55
CA ALA A 490 -21.65 14.50 35.95
C ALA A 490 -21.22 13.08 36.38
N SER A 491 -22.09 12.36 37.08
CA SER A 491 -21.83 10.98 37.51
C SER A 491 -21.74 10.01 36.33
N LEU A 492 -22.65 10.14 35.34
CA LEU A 492 -22.60 9.35 34.10
C LEU A 492 -21.34 9.65 33.29
N PHE A 493 -20.97 10.93 33.19
CA PHE A 493 -19.74 11.34 32.52
C PHE A 493 -18.50 10.78 33.21
N LEU A 494 -18.44 10.87 34.54
CA LEU A 494 -17.33 10.34 35.34
C LEU A 494 -17.26 8.81 35.26
N TYR A 495 -18.41 8.14 35.31
CA TYR A 495 -18.50 6.69 35.12
C TYR A 495 -17.93 6.28 33.76
N ALA A 496 -18.37 6.93 32.68
CA ALA A 496 -17.85 6.67 31.34
C ALA A 496 -16.32 6.91 31.24
N MET A 497 -15.81 7.99 31.84
CA MET A 497 -14.36 8.24 31.89
C MET A 497 -13.59 7.16 32.66
N LEU A 498 -14.16 6.62 33.74
CA LEU A 498 -13.54 5.58 34.56
C LEU A 498 -13.59 4.20 33.88
N THR A 499 -14.70 3.86 33.21
CA THR A 499 -14.87 2.55 32.53
C THR A 499 -14.14 2.48 31.20
N ASP A 500 -14.22 3.55 30.40
CA ASP A 500 -13.61 3.57 29.07
C ASP A 500 -12.11 3.87 29.19
N GLY A 501 -11.70 4.52 30.27
CA GLY A 501 -10.36 5.05 30.47
C GLY A 501 -10.10 6.29 29.62
N LEU A 502 -8.91 6.89 29.78
CA LEU A 502 -8.47 8.07 29.00
C LEU A 502 -7.48 7.72 27.88
N GLY A 503 -7.06 6.46 27.82
CA GLY A 503 -6.07 5.99 26.86
C GLY A 503 -6.66 5.51 25.54
N VAL A 504 -5.80 4.92 24.73
CA VAL A 504 -6.17 4.27 23.48
C VAL A 504 -6.10 2.76 23.69
N LYS A 505 -7.23 2.07 23.52
CA LYS A 505 -7.28 0.60 23.46
C LYS A 505 -7.01 0.16 22.03
N SER A 506 -6.33 -0.95 21.85
CA SER A 506 -6.10 -1.54 20.53
C SER A 506 -6.31 -3.04 20.51
N ARG A 507 -6.63 -3.57 19.34
CA ARG A 507 -6.59 -5.00 19.02
C ARG A 507 -5.72 -5.17 17.79
N VAL A 508 -4.67 -5.97 17.89
CA VAL A 508 -3.69 -6.16 16.82
C VAL A 508 -3.65 -7.62 16.43
N ARG A 509 -3.67 -7.88 15.14
CA ARG A 509 -3.42 -9.21 14.57
C ARG A 509 -2.30 -9.05 13.56
N SER A 510 -1.20 -9.76 13.78
CA SER A 510 0.03 -9.52 13.01
C SER A 510 0.82 -10.79 12.76
N TYR A 511 1.56 -10.76 11.66
CA TYR A 511 2.52 -11.76 11.28
C TYR A 511 3.86 -11.09 10.95
N THR A 512 4.92 -11.60 11.55
CA THR A 512 6.29 -11.07 11.42
C THR A 512 7.21 -12.21 10.99
N THR A 513 8.08 -11.95 10.03
CA THR A 513 9.15 -12.87 9.61
C THR A 513 10.50 -12.26 9.94
N ILE A 514 11.40 -13.05 10.54
CA ILE A 514 12.75 -12.64 10.94
C ILE A 514 13.77 -13.58 10.31
N GLU A 515 14.63 -13.04 9.45
CA GLU A 515 15.82 -13.73 8.96
C GLU A 515 17.02 -13.30 9.81
N GLN A 516 17.37 -14.13 10.80
CA GLN A 516 18.33 -13.74 11.84
C GLN A 516 19.76 -13.62 11.30
N ARG A 517 20.13 -14.38 10.27
CA ARG A 517 21.50 -14.37 9.73
C ARG A 517 21.80 -13.05 9.03
N ALA A 518 20.83 -12.52 8.29
CA ALA A 518 20.93 -11.23 7.63
C ALA A 518 20.46 -10.06 8.52
N GLY A 519 19.78 -10.36 9.64
CA GLY A 519 19.15 -9.37 10.51
C GLY A 519 17.98 -8.64 9.85
N ASN A 520 17.28 -9.30 8.91
CA ASN A 520 16.14 -8.72 8.21
C ASN A 520 14.84 -9.04 8.95
N VAL A 521 13.90 -8.09 8.93
CA VAL A 521 12.54 -8.28 9.44
C VAL A 521 11.54 -7.72 8.43
N ALA A 522 10.38 -8.37 8.36
CA ALA A 522 9.20 -7.79 7.75
C ALA A 522 7.97 -8.15 8.59
N SER A 523 7.08 -7.19 8.78
CA SER A 523 5.84 -7.38 9.54
C SER A 523 4.65 -6.86 8.75
N THR A 524 3.52 -7.54 8.86
CA THR A 524 2.23 -7.06 8.37
C THR A 524 1.18 -7.27 9.44
N SER A 525 0.26 -6.32 9.59
CA SER A 525 -0.73 -6.33 10.67
C SER A 525 -2.01 -5.60 10.32
N ARG A 526 -3.11 -6.10 10.88
CA ARG A 526 -4.40 -5.42 10.99
C ARG A 526 -4.52 -4.89 12.41
N GLN A 527 -4.71 -3.58 12.55
CA GLN A 527 -4.69 -2.89 13.83
C GLN A 527 -6.00 -2.10 13.99
N ALA A 528 -6.75 -2.42 15.04
CA ALA A 528 -7.96 -1.70 15.43
C ALA A 528 -7.66 -0.82 16.64
N TYR A 529 -8.18 0.41 16.64
CA TYR A 529 -7.98 1.41 17.67
C TYR A 529 -9.30 1.99 18.13
N TYR A 530 -9.47 2.06 19.45
CA TYR A 530 -10.53 2.84 20.08
C TYR A 530 -9.88 3.85 21.02
N ALA A 531 -9.92 5.13 20.64
CA ALA A 531 -9.40 6.22 21.45
C ALA A 531 -10.54 6.83 22.27
N SER A 532 -10.49 6.75 23.60
CA SER A 532 -11.44 7.50 24.42
C SER A 532 -11.22 9.01 24.26
N ILE A 533 -9.95 9.41 24.18
CA ILE A 533 -9.48 10.73 23.78
C ILE A 533 -8.45 10.54 22.67
N ALA A 534 -8.69 11.10 21.49
CA ALA A 534 -7.77 11.04 20.38
C ALA A 534 -6.44 11.75 20.72
N PRO A 535 -5.28 11.15 20.40
CA PRO A 535 -4.00 11.80 20.59
C PRO A 535 -3.88 13.04 19.71
N SER A 536 -3.42 14.17 20.27
CA SER A 536 -3.31 15.44 19.54
C SER A 536 -2.33 15.40 18.36
N GLN A 537 -1.35 14.50 18.42
CA GLN A 537 -0.39 14.27 17.34
C GLN A 537 -0.83 13.18 16.35
N GLY A 538 -2.00 12.57 16.55
CA GLY A 538 -2.46 11.44 15.74
C GLY A 538 -1.54 10.21 15.89
N PHE A 539 -1.42 9.42 14.83
CA PHE A 539 -0.47 8.33 14.76
C PHE A 539 0.93 8.83 14.36
N GLN A 540 1.96 8.21 14.92
CA GLN A 540 3.37 8.45 14.64
C GLN A 540 4.06 7.15 14.27
N PHE A 541 4.44 7.02 13.00
CA PHE A 541 5.18 5.88 12.48
C PHE A 541 6.52 6.33 11.94
N GLN A 542 7.43 5.38 11.74
CA GLN A 542 8.67 5.64 11.00
C GLN A 542 8.35 5.94 9.54
N ASP A 543 9.23 6.67 8.87
CA ASP A 543 9.07 7.10 7.48
C ASP A 543 9.18 5.96 6.43
N ASP A 544 9.46 4.75 6.89
CA ASP A 544 9.56 3.52 6.12
C ASP A 544 8.42 2.54 6.44
N THR A 545 7.32 3.00 7.03
CA THR A 545 6.17 2.16 7.37
C THR A 545 5.01 2.41 6.41
N PHE A 546 4.58 1.37 5.69
CA PHE A 546 3.40 1.44 4.85
C PHE A 546 2.13 1.38 5.70
N ILE A 547 1.24 2.36 5.52
CA ILE A 547 -0.04 2.43 6.21
C ILE A 547 -1.15 2.59 5.17
N SER A 548 -2.14 1.70 5.25
CA SER A 548 -3.37 1.73 4.47
C SER A 548 -4.55 1.76 5.42
N GLN A 549 -5.46 2.72 5.25
CA GLN A 549 -6.65 2.77 6.09
C GLN A 549 -7.60 1.63 5.74
N TYR A 550 -8.22 1.03 6.74
CA TYR A 550 -9.25 0.01 6.57
C TYR A 550 -10.59 0.66 6.91
N GLU A 551 -11.36 1.08 5.91
CA GLU A 551 -12.67 1.72 6.08
C GLU A 551 -13.78 0.74 5.72
N HIS A 552 -14.89 0.75 6.46
CA HIS A 552 -16.07 -0.05 6.09
C HIS A 552 -16.61 0.38 4.72
N GLU A 553 -16.73 1.69 4.52
CA GLU A 553 -17.23 2.33 3.30
C GLU A 553 -16.21 3.37 2.80
N PRO A 554 -15.28 2.98 1.92
CA PRO A 554 -14.24 3.88 1.44
C PRO A 554 -14.74 4.97 0.48
N VAL A 555 -15.92 4.75 -0.13
CA VAL A 555 -16.61 5.69 -1.02
C VAL A 555 -18.03 5.90 -0.50
N ALA A 556 -18.36 7.11 -0.04
CA ALA A 556 -19.72 7.42 0.41
C ALA A 556 -20.68 7.68 -0.77
N PHE A 557 -21.97 7.73 -0.47
CA PHE A 557 -23.00 8.21 -1.40
C PHE A 557 -22.72 9.68 -1.79
N ASN A 558 -22.71 9.97 -3.09
CA ASN A 558 -22.17 11.18 -3.75
C ASN A 558 -20.64 11.23 -3.98
N GLY A 559 -19.90 10.16 -3.68
CA GLY A 559 -18.47 10.10 -3.97
C GLY A 559 -17.61 11.01 -3.10
N GLN A 560 -18.12 11.47 -1.95
CA GLN A 560 -17.40 12.31 -1.00
C GLN A 560 -16.99 11.55 0.25
N ARG A 561 -15.69 11.53 0.55
CA ARG A 561 -15.17 11.13 1.85
C ARG A 561 -15.63 12.08 2.94
N GLN A 562 -16.03 11.52 4.08
CA GLN A 562 -16.51 12.31 5.22
C GLN A 562 -15.41 13.13 5.91
N ASN A 563 -14.15 12.64 5.90
CA ASN A 563 -13.05 13.26 6.66
C ASN A 563 -11.84 13.59 5.77
N ARG A 564 -11.37 14.84 5.88
CA ARG A 564 -10.09 15.27 5.30
C ARG A 564 -8.95 14.72 6.14
N ARG A 565 -8.03 13.99 5.49
CA ARG A 565 -6.86 13.41 6.17
C ARG A 565 -5.65 14.33 6.09
N ILE A 566 -4.82 14.31 7.12
CA ILE A 566 -3.60 15.13 7.20
C ILE A 566 -2.40 14.23 7.49
N VAL A 567 -1.40 14.28 6.61
CA VAL A 567 -0.11 13.60 6.77
C VAL A 567 1.00 14.63 6.78
N ASN A 568 1.85 14.59 7.81
CA ASN A 568 3.04 15.43 7.89
C ASN A 568 4.27 14.53 7.89
N TRP A 569 5.15 14.76 6.93
CA TRP A 569 6.46 14.11 6.82
C TRP A 569 7.53 14.96 7.51
N ALA A 570 8.19 14.34 8.48
CA ALA A 570 9.48 14.79 8.99
C ALA A 570 10.59 13.92 8.39
N ALA A 571 11.86 14.25 8.67
CA ALA A 571 13.01 13.57 8.05
C ALA A 571 13.02 12.03 8.26
N HIS A 572 12.49 11.56 9.40
CA HIS A 572 12.46 10.14 9.80
C HIS A 572 11.11 9.67 10.33
N ASP A 573 10.11 10.55 10.36
CA ASP A 573 8.80 10.24 10.95
C ASP A 573 7.66 10.59 9.99
N GLN A 574 6.64 9.74 9.98
CA GLN A 574 5.35 9.98 9.35
C GLN A 574 4.30 10.23 10.45
N GLN A 575 3.71 11.43 10.45
CA GLN A 575 2.63 11.79 11.37
C GLN A 575 1.28 11.83 10.66
N LEU A 576 0.37 10.93 11.02
CA LEU A 576 -0.97 10.82 10.47
C LEU A 576 -1.95 11.42 11.47
N LYS A 577 -2.40 12.65 11.21
CA LYS A 577 -3.17 13.47 12.16
C LYS A 577 -4.68 13.30 11.95
N SER A 578 -5.37 14.40 11.66
CA SER A 578 -6.82 14.43 11.45
C SER A 578 -7.24 13.41 10.39
N GLY A 579 -8.39 12.77 10.62
CA GLY A 579 -8.99 11.79 9.71
C GLY A 579 -8.55 10.33 9.91
N TYR A 580 -7.48 10.05 10.67
CA TYR A 580 -7.00 8.68 10.89
C TYR A 580 -7.42 8.07 12.24
N ILE A 581 -7.54 8.89 13.28
CA ILE A 581 -7.99 8.47 14.61
C ILE A 581 -8.87 9.57 15.21
N ALA A 582 -10.02 9.17 15.73
CA ALA A 582 -11.00 10.07 16.35
C ALA A 582 -11.46 9.56 17.73
N SER A 583 -11.87 10.50 18.59
CA SER A 583 -12.36 10.16 19.93
C SER A 583 -13.68 9.40 19.84
N ARG A 584 -13.80 8.30 20.60
CA ARG A 584 -14.98 7.43 20.70
C ARG A 584 -15.42 6.79 19.39
N THR A 585 -14.53 6.71 18.41
CA THR A 585 -14.77 6.03 17.14
C THR A 585 -13.74 4.93 16.95
N LEU A 586 -14.18 3.77 16.46
CA LEU A 586 -13.27 2.70 16.07
C LEU A 586 -12.57 3.10 14.77
N SER A 587 -11.25 3.04 14.75
CA SER A 587 -10.43 3.24 13.56
C SER A 587 -9.65 1.96 13.27
N GLN A 588 -9.53 1.55 12.00
CA GLN A 588 -8.73 0.39 11.60
C GLN A 588 -7.72 0.77 10.53
N VAL A 589 -6.53 0.20 10.64
CA VAL A 589 -5.44 0.38 9.67
C VAL A 589 -4.73 -0.95 9.40
N MET A 590 -4.28 -1.11 8.17
CA MET A 590 -3.30 -2.10 7.77
C MET A 590 -1.92 -1.45 7.81
N VAL A 591 -0.97 -2.13 8.46
CA VAL A 591 0.39 -1.63 8.64
C VAL A 591 1.38 -2.68 8.18
N THR A 592 2.33 -2.28 7.34
CA THR A 592 3.42 -3.13 6.87
C THR A 592 4.76 -2.41 7.04
N SER A 593 5.72 -3.08 7.66
CA SER A 593 7.09 -2.59 7.83
C SER A 593 8.09 -3.62 7.32
N ALA A 594 9.22 -3.15 6.81
CA ALA A 594 10.35 -3.99 6.42
C ALA A 594 11.65 -3.25 6.70
N GLY A 595 12.65 -3.96 7.23
CA GLY A 595 13.93 -3.34 7.58
C GLY A 595 14.88 -4.27 8.33
N LYS A 596 15.67 -3.69 9.23
CA LYS A 596 16.65 -4.42 10.04
C LYS A 596 16.19 -4.54 11.49
N THR A 597 16.42 -5.70 12.10
CA THR A 597 16.18 -5.92 13.53
C THR A 597 17.39 -6.53 14.23
N LYS A 598 17.45 -6.34 15.55
CA LYS A 598 18.36 -7.03 16.46
C LYS A 598 17.69 -8.18 17.22
N ALA A 599 16.36 -8.30 17.12
CA ALA A 599 15.59 -9.35 17.75
C ALA A 599 16.01 -10.72 17.20
N ARG A 600 16.25 -11.67 18.10
CA ARG A 600 16.61 -13.05 17.74
C ARG A 600 16.29 -14.05 18.83
N LEU A 601 16.12 -15.30 18.45
CA LEU A 601 16.12 -16.47 19.31
C LEU A 601 17.45 -17.20 19.13
N ARG A 602 18.20 -17.40 20.21
CA ARG A 602 19.39 -18.26 20.18
C ARG A 602 18.99 -19.66 20.59
N VAL A 603 19.18 -20.61 19.69
CA VAL A 603 18.88 -22.02 19.92
C VAL A 603 20.18 -22.75 20.26
N GLY A 604 20.21 -23.40 21.43
CA GLY A 604 21.32 -24.24 21.88
C GLY A 604 21.31 -25.62 21.24
N LYS A 605 22.19 -26.51 21.70
CA LYS A 605 22.15 -27.92 21.31
C LYS A 605 21.03 -28.64 22.07
N ALA A 606 20.36 -29.58 21.40
CA ALA A 606 19.40 -30.46 22.04
C ALA A 606 20.11 -31.40 23.04
N GLU A 607 19.55 -31.51 24.25
CA GLU A 607 19.97 -32.42 25.31
C GLU A 607 18.83 -33.42 25.55
N GLY A 608 18.84 -34.53 24.80
CA GLY A 608 17.77 -35.55 24.83
C GLY A 608 16.43 -34.99 24.36
N GLU A 609 15.41 -35.04 25.22
CA GLU A 609 14.06 -34.51 24.96
C GLU A 609 13.93 -33.00 25.26
N THR A 610 15.04 -32.33 25.57
CA THR A 610 15.02 -30.91 25.93
C THR A 610 15.90 -30.07 25.02
N LEU A 611 15.51 -28.81 24.84
CA LEU A 611 16.26 -27.83 24.04
C LEU A 611 16.38 -26.52 24.81
N ARG A 612 17.61 -26.08 25.06
CA ARG A 612 17.87 -24.78 25.70
C ARG A 612 17.79 -23.68 24.66
N VAL A 613 17.04 -22.64 24.96
CA VAL A 613 16.90 -21.45 24.11
C VAL A 613 17.11 -20.19 24.92
N LYS A 614 17.59 -19.13 24.25
CA LYS A 614 17.65 -17.78 24.81
C LYS A 614 16.78 -16.85 23.99
N ASN A 615 15.70 -16.37 24.60
CA ASN A 615 14.76 -15.41 24.04
C ASN A 615 15.37 -14.00 24.10
N GLU A 616 15.83 -13.49 22.95
CA GLU A 616 16.27 -12.10 22.73
C GLU A 616 15.30 -11.38 21.76
N LEU A 617 14.01 -11.77 21.71
CA LEU A 617 12.98 -11.11 20.90
C LEU A 617 12.42 -9.84 21.56
N SER A 618 12.91 -9.46 22.74
CA SER A 618 12.48 -8.27 23.51
C SER A 618 11.06 -8.31 24.09
N MET A 619 10.38 -9.45 24.05
CA MET A 619 9.10 -9.68 24.75
C MET A 619 9.02 -11.11 25.34
N PRO A 620 8.23 -11.31 26.42
CA PRO A 620 7.83 -12.66 26.83
C PRO A 620 6.92 -13.28 25.76
N LEU A 621 7.03 -14.59 25.58
CA LEU A 621 6.24 -15.35 24.61
C LEU A 621 5.19 -16.17 25.34
N SER A 622 3.96 -16.17 24.82
CA SER A 622 2.90 -17.03 25.35
C SER A 622 3.12 -18.49 24.95
N TYR A 623 3.67 -18.72 23.77
CA TYR A 623 3.95 -20.04 23.21
C TYR A 623 5.12 -19.96 22.20
N LEU A 624 6.00 -20.95 22.20
CA LEU A 624 7.14 -21.04 21.29
C LEU A 624 7.25 -22.47 20.74
N VAL A 625 7.37 -22.58 19.43
CA VAL A 625 7.64 -23.83 18.70
C VAL A 625 8.96 -23.66 17.96
N VAL A 626 9.90 -24.58 18.13
CA VAL A 626 11.19 -24.59 17.45
C VAL A 626 11.35 -25.89 16.66
N CYS A 627 11.59 -25.78 15.37
CA CYS A 627 12.00 -26.89 14.51
C CYS A 627 13.53 -26.90 14.44
N ALA A 628 14.16 -27.81 15.20
CA ALA A 628 15.63 -27.87 15.28
C ALA A 628 16.23 -28.60 14.07
N GLU A 629 15.66 -29.76 13.76
CA GLU A 629 15.97 -30.62 12.63
C GLU A 629 14.63 -31.05 12.02
N GLN A 630 14.68 -31.63 10.82
CA GLN A 630 13.49 -32.13 10.16
C GLN A 630 12.69 -33.06 11.09
N ASP A 631 11.40 -32.76 11.24
CA ASP A 631 10.43 -33.46 12.11
C ASP A 631 10.70 -33.45 13.63
N LYS A 632 11.69 -32.68 14.12
CA LYS A 632 11.95 -32.53 15.57
C LYS A 632 11.48 -31.19 16.10
N TYR A 633 10.31 -31.20 16.73
CA TYR A 633 9.66 -30.00 17.26
C TYR A 633 9.81 -29.90 18.77
N TYR A 634 10.31 -28.76 19.23
CA TYR A 634 10.43 -28.43 20.65
C TYR A 634 9.49 -27.29 21.01
N VAL A 635 8.79 -27.43 22.13
CA VAL A 635 7.73 -26.50 22.57
C VAL A 635 8.04 -25.93 23.95
N GLY A 636 7.76 -24.64 24.12
CA GLY A 636 7.73 -23.96 25.41
C GLY A 636 6.47 -23.13 25.58
N GLU A 637 5.93 -23.14 26.80
CA GLU A 637 4.79 -22.27 27.18
C GLU A 637 5.27 -21.17 28.13
N LYS A 638 4.71 -19.95 27.99
CA LYS A 638 5.06 -18.79 28.83
C LYS A 638 6.58 -18.58 28.95
N VAL A 639 7.26 -18.52 27.81
CA VAL A 639 8.72 -18.38 27.74
C VAL A 639 9.12 -16.94 28.13
N PRO A 640 9.87 -16.73 29.22
CA PRO A 640 10.32 -15.41 29.63
C PRO A 640 11.39 -14.85 28.67
N GLN A 641 11.78 -13.59 28.87
CA GLN A 641 13.01 -13.08 28.26
C GLN A 641 14.23 -13.75 28.92
N GLY A 642 15.28 -14.03 28.13
CA GLY A 642 16.45 -14.75 28.62
C GLY A 642 16.35 -16.26 28.40
N GLU A 643 16.89 -17.05 29.32
CA GLU A 643 17.02 -18.51 29.16
C GLU A 643 15.72 -19.26 29.44
N ALA A 644 15.43 -20.25 28.60
CA ALA A 644 14.31 -21.16 28.77
C ALA A 644 14.65 -22.56 28.24
N THR A 645 13.92 -23.56 28.72
CA THR A 645 14.04 -24.95 28.27
C THR A 645 12.75 -25.39 27.62
N LEU A 646 12.85 -25.91 26.40
CA LEU A 646 11.74 -26.44 25.61
C LEU A 646 11.73 -27.96 25.68
N LYS A 647 10.56 -28.57 25.46
CA LYS A 647 10.35 -30.03 25.47
C LYS A 647 10.03 -30.55 24.08
N LEU A 648 10.53 -31.72 23.73
CA LEU A 648 10.20 -32.40 22.48
C LEU A 648 8.71 -32.78 22.47
N VAL A 649 8.01 -32.46 21.38
CA VAL A 649 6.58 -32.74 21.19
C VAL A 649 6.33 -33.24 19.76
N PRO A 650 5.48 -34.27 19.54
CA PRO A 650 5.14 -34.71 18.19
C PRO A 650 4.42 -33.64 17.37
N LEU A 651 4.70 -33.58 16.05
CA LEU A 651 4.11 -32.59 15.13
C LEU A 651 2.58 -32.55 15.17
N THR A 652 1.91 -33.69 15.29
CA THR A 652 0.44 -33.77 15.36
C THR A 652 -0.12 -33.02 16.57
N GLU A 653 0.56 -33.14 17.72
CA GLU A 653 0.19 -32.44 18.93
C GLU A 653 0.51 -30.94 18.84
N VAL A 654 1.69 -30.58 18.32
CA VAL A 654 2.07 -29.19 18.06
C VAL A 654 1.04 -28.50 17.16
N SER A 655 0.68 -29.12 16.03
CA SER A 655 -0.29 -28.59 15.08
C SER A 655 -1.66 -28.38 15.74
N ARG A 656 -2.13 -29.34 16.56
CA ARG A 656 -3.42 -29.25 17.25
C ARG A 656 -3.44 -28.11 18.28
N VAL A 657 -2.40 -28.01 19.12
CA VAL A 657 -2.30 -26.99 20.16
C VAL A 657 -2.14 -25.60 19.55
N LEU A 658 -1.32 -25.47 18.51
CA LEU A 658 -1.11 -24.21 17.80
C LEU A 658 -2.41 -23.72 17.14
N ALA A 659 -3.13 -24.58 16.42
CA ALA A 659 -4.43 -24.27 15.84
C ALA A 659 -5.46 -23.84 16.91
N GLN A 660 -5.53 -24.55 18.04
CA GLN A 660 -6.42 -24.20 19.14
C GLN A 660 -6.10 -22.83 19.73
N ARG A 661 -4.82 -22.47 19.84
CA ARG A 661 -4.38 -21.16 20.34
C ARG A 661 -4.71 -20.05 19.35
N LEU A 662 -4.47 -20.24 18.05
CA LEU A 662 -4.77 -19.26 17.00
C LEU A 662 -6.27 -18.98 16.87
N ARG A 663 -7.12 -20.01 16.99
CA ARG A 663 -8.58 -19.89 16.93
C ARG A 663 -9.16 -18.89 17.94
N ARG A 664 -8.55 -18.74 19.11
CA ARG A 664 -9.01 -17.79 20.14
C ARG A 664 -8.93 -16.33 19.71
N PHE A 665 -8.12 -16.03 18.71
CA PHE A 665 -7.87 -14.68 18.22
C PHE A 665 -8.48 -14.43 16.84
N GLU A 666 -9.18 -15.41 16.27
CA GLU A 666 -9.82 -15.28 14.96
C GLU A 666 -10.80 -14.09 14.95
N PRO A 667 -10.90 -13.36 13.82
CA PRO A 667 -11.94 -12.38 13.65
C PRO A 667 -13.32 -13.04 13.74
N SER A 668 -14.22 -12.42 14.47
CA SER A 668 -15.59 -12.89 14.66
C SER A 668 -16.50 -11.67 14.80
N PHE A 669 -17.67 -11.73 14.15
CA PHE A 669 -18.69 -10.71 14.37
C PHE A 669 -19.17 -10.74 15.82
N PRO A 670 -19.49 -9.58 16.42
CA PRO A 670 -20.08 -9.53 17.75
C PRO A 670 -21.38 -10.33 17.83
N GLU A 671 -21.69 -10.87 19.00
CA GLU A 671 -23.00 -11.51 19.22
C GLU A 671 -24.14 -10.50 18.98
N GLY A 672 -25.15 -10.91 18.21
CA GLY A 672 -26.27 -10.05 17.82
C GLY A 672 -25.97 -9.03 16.73
N TYR A 673 -24.76 -9.06 16.14
CA TYR A 673 -24.41 -8.25 14.98
C TYR A 673 -25.16 -8.73 13.73
N ASP A 674 -25.93 -7.84 13.12
CA ASP A 674 -26.51 -8.03 11.79
C ASP A 674 -25.89 -6.97 10.85
N ALA A 675 -25.18 -7.45 9.82
CA ALA A 675 -24.51 -6.60 8.82
C ALA A 675 -25.49 -5.67 8.07
N ASN A 676 -26.78 -6.03 8.07
CA ASN A 676 -27.87 -5.29 7.44
C ASN A 676 -28.60 -4.33 8.40
N MET A 677 -28.42 -4.45 9.73
CA MET A 677 -29.03 -3.55 10.71
C MET A 677 -28.32 -2.19 10.86
N HIS A 678 -27.16 -2.02 10.23
CA HIS A 678 -26.49 -0.72 10.14
C HIS A 678 -27.21 0.26 9.20
N ASP A 679 -28.08 -0.25 8.32
CA ASP A 679 -29.11 0.55 7.68
C ASP A 679 -30.19 0.80 8.74
N SER A 680 -30.11 1.96 9.40
CA SER A 680 -31.00 2.32 10.50
C SER A 680 -32.48 2.13 10.10
N PRO A 681 -33.39 1.68 10.98
CA PRO A 681 -34.83 1.74 10.72
C PRO A 681 -35.33 3.17 10.43
N LEU A 682 -34.57 4.19 10.83
CA LEU A 682 -34.83 5.58 10.47
C LEU A 682 -34.39 5.90 9.03
N ASP A 683 -33.48 5.15 8.40
CA ASP A 683 -33.14 5.23 6.96
C ASP A 683 -34.24 4.74 6.03
N ILE A 684 -35.31 4.15 6.60
CA ILE A 684 -36.56 3.89 5.88
C ILE A 684 -37.35 5.20 5.68
N TRP A 685 -37.14 6.21 6.54
CA TRP A 685 -37.86 7.49 6.55
C TRP A 685 -36.99 8.69 6.14
N SER A 686 -35.68 8.67 6.42
CA SER A 686 -34.72 9.47 5.66
C SER A 686 -34.64 8.89 4.25
N PHE A 687 -34.41 9.74 3.25
CA PHE A 687 -33.88 9.29 1.96
C PHE A 687 -32.43 8.82 2.17
N GLY A 688 -32.25 7.79 3.00
CA GLY A 688 -30.97 7.20 3.37
C GLY A 688 -30.27 6.69 2.11
N PRO A 689 -28.93 6.72 2.09
CA PRO A 689 -28.15 6.51 0.89
C PRO A 689 -28.31 5.08 0.38
N ARG A 690 -29.30 4.85 -0.49
CA ARG A 690 -29.32 3.65 -1.34
C ARG A 690 -28.05 3.67 -2.16
N TYR A 691 -27.06 2.85 -1.81
CA TYR A 691 -25.86 2.66 -2.60
C TYR A 691 -26.26 2.50 -4.07
N TYR A 692 -26.08 3.53 -4.90
CA TYR A 692 -26.24 3.39 -6.34
C TYR A 692 -25.03 2.56 -6.75
N GLY A 693 -25.21 1.25 -6.81
CA GLY A 693 -24.28 0.29 -7.37
C GLY A 693 -24.05 0.64 -8.84
N ARG A 694 -23.24 1.67 -9.09
CA ARG A 694 -22.68 1.96 -10.41
C ARG A 694 -21.52 1.02 -10.72
N TYR A 695 -21.06 0.28 -9.71
CA TYR A 695 -20.20 -0.89 -9.82
C TYR A 695 -21.07 -2.08 -9.41
N GLY A 696 -21.47 -2.90 -10.38
CA GLY A 696 -22.39 -4.02 -10.17
C GLY A 696 -21.86 -5.07 -9.18
N ASN A 697 -22.67 -6.09 -8.91
CA ASN A 697 -22.31 -7.29 -8.13
C ASN A 697 -20.97 -7.85 -8.62
N THR A 698 -19.92 -7.58 -7.87
CA THR A 698 -18.53 -7.89 -8.18
C THR A 698 -17.95 -8.62 -6.98
N ALA A 699 -16.96 -9.50 -7.20
CA ALA A 699 -16.43 -10.36 -6.15
C ALA A 699 -15.90 -9.51 -4.99
N THR A 700 -16.49 -9.70 -3.80
CA THR A 700 -16.18 -8.95 -2.58
C THR A 700 -14.74 -9.23 -2.12
N VAL A 701 -13.98 -8.17 -1.85
CA VAL A 701 -12.64 -8.29 -1.26
C VAL A 701 -12.79 -8.75 0.19
N HIS A 702 -12.25 -9.93 0.50
CA HIS A 702 -12.29 -10.51 1.85
C HIS A 702 -10.93 -10.44 2.53
N GLN A 703 -10.92 -10.03 3.80
CA GLN A 703 -9.72 -9.98 4.61
C GLN A 703 -9.14 -11.37 4.88
N GLY A 704 -9.97 -12.41 4.88
CA GLY A 704 -9.53 -13.81 4.98
C GLY A 704 -8.61 -14.28 3.85
N ALA A 705 -8.68 -13.65 2.68
CA ALA A 705 -7.78 -13.94 1.55
C ALA A 705 -6.47 -13.12 1.59
N SER A 706 -6.32 -12.22 2.57
CA SER A 706 -5.14 -11.37 2.71
C SER A 706 -3.85 -12.15 2.90
N LEU A 707 -2.72 -11.53 2.58
CA LEU A 707 -1.38 -12.06 2.87
C LEU A 707 -1.21 -12.33 4.37
N LEU A 708 -1.77 -11.44 5.22
CA LEU A 708 -1.76 -11.61 6.67
C LEU A 708 -2.47 -12.91 7.09
N GLU A 709 -3.73 -13.09 6.71
CA GLU A 709 -4.49 -14.27 7.16
C GLU A 709 -3.99 -15.56 6.52
N ARG A 710 -3.52 -15.53 5.27
CA ARG A 710 -2.88 -16.71 4.64
C ARG A 710 -1.63 -17.15 5.40
N ASN A 711 -0.77 -16.21 5.80
CA ASN A 711 0.42 -16.51 6.59
C ASN A 711 0.09 -16.96 8.01
N LEU A 712 -1.03 -16.53 8.59
CA LEU A 712 -1.49 -17.05 9.89
C LEU A 712 -2.12 -18.44 9.76
N ALA A 713 -2.88 -18.69 8.69
CA ALA A 713 -3.58 -19.94 8.45
C ALA A 713 -2.65 -21.13 8.24
N GLN A 714 -1.45 -20.92 7.69
CA GLN A 714 -0.46 -21.99 7.48
C GLN A 714 -0.12 -22.73 8.81
N PHE A 715 -0.12 -22.01 9.93
CA PHE A 715 0.18 -22.57 11.26
C PHE A 715 -0.98 -23.37 11.87
N SER A 716 -2.21 -23.15 11.40
CA SER A 716 -3.35 -24.00 11.74
C SER A 716 -3.28 -25.37 11.05
N HIS A 717 -2.48 -25.48 9.98
CA HIS A 717 -2.33 -26.68 9.15
C HIS A 717 -0.88 -27.19 9.12
N LEU A 718 -0.13 -26.98 10.22
CA LEU A 718 1.29 -27.32 10.32
C LEU A 718 1.60 -28.80 10.02
N ALA A 719 0.67 -29.72 10.32
CA ALA A 719 0.83 -31.13 9.98
C ALA A 719 0.90 -31.39 8.46
N SER A 720 0.26 -30.56 7.64
CA SER A 720 0.34 -30.64 6.16
C SER A 720 1.44 -29.78 5.55
N GLN A 721 1.88 -28.75 6.27
CA GLN A 721 2.94 -27.82 5.85
C GLN A 721 3.90 -27.64 7.02
N PRO A 722 4.85 -28.57 7.20
CA PRO A 722 5.79 -28.53 8.31
C PRO A 722 6.72 -27.31 8.21
N LEU A 723 7.22 -26.86 9.37
CA LEU A 723 8.19 -25.78 9.41
C LEU A 723 9.50 -26.21 8.75
N ALA A 724 10.15 -25.29 8.05
CA ALA A 724 11.50 -25.52 7.53
C ALA A 724 12.47 -25.87 8.68
N PRO A 725 13.47 -26.73 8.47
CA PRO A 725 14.51 -26.98 9.46
C PRO A 725 15.17 -25.67 9.91
N ARG A 726 15.57 -25.58 11.19
CA ARG A 726 16.17 -24.39 11.78
C ARG A 726 15.28 -23.15 11.71
N SER A 727 14.00 -23.34 11.99
CA SER A 727 13.04 -22.25 12.12
C SER A 727 12.25 -22.34 13.43
N TYR A 728 11.57 -21.26 13.78
CA TYR A 728 10.69 -21.21 14.94
C TYR A 728 9.45 -20.37 14.66
N VAL A 729 8.40 -20.63 15.42
CA VAL A 729 7.18 -19.83 15.48
C VAL A 729 6.92 -19.46 16.92
N ALA A 730 6.80 -18.16 17.18
CA ALA A 730 6.55 -17.59 18.50
C ALA A 730 5.20 -16.86 18.50
N LEU A 731 4.40 -17.06 19.55
CA LEU A 731 3.18 -16.32 19.82
C LEU A 731 3.42 -15.35 20.99
N SER A 732 2.99 -14.10 20.84
CA SER A 732 3.02 -13.11 21.90
C SER A 732 1.81 -12.17 21.87
N GLU A 733 1.53 -11.52 23.00
CA GLU A 733 0.44 -10.54 23.14
C GLU A 733 0.89 -9.11 22.80
N THR A 734 2.20 -8.88 22.73
CA THR A 734 2.81 -7.62 22.29
C THR A 734 4.01 -7.92 21.40
N SER A 735 4.37 -7.00 20.49
CA SER A 735 5.56 -7.13 19.65
C SER A 735 6.18 -5.76 19.35
N PRO A 736 7.46 -5.54 19.69
CA PRO A 736 8.19 -4.32 19.30
C PRO A 736 8.41 -4.19 17.78
N GLU A 737 8.42 -5.31 17.05
CA GLU A 737 8.64 -5.33 15.58
C GLU A 737 7.39 -4.91 14.79
N VAL A 738 6.24 -4.79 15.47
CA VAL A 738 4.97 -4.36 14.88
C VAL A 738 4.68 -2.93 15.34
N PRO A 739 4.95 -1.91 14.50
CA PRO A 739 4.77 -0.52 14.90
C PRO A 739 3.27 -0.21 15.06
N LEU A 740 2.90 0.44 16.17
CA LEU A 740 1.49 0.70 16.54
C LEU A 740 1.05 2.16 16.35
N GLY A 741 1.94 3.07 15.97
CA GLY A 741 1.58 4.48 15.76
C GLY A 741 1.25 5.28 17.03
N VAL A 742 0.96 4.62 18.16
CA VAL A 742 0.57 5.25 19.43
C VAL A 742 1.51 4.77 20.54
N PRO A 743 2.27 5.67 21.19
CA PRO A 743 3.32 5.27 22.15
C PRO A 743 2.85 4.45 23.36
N ARG A 744 1.57 4.55 23.75
CA ARG A 744 0.99 3.91 24.93
C ARG A 744 -0.42 3.42 24.66
N THR A 745 -0.56 2.40 23.82
CA THR A 745 -1.84 1.72 23.61
C THR A 745 -1.97 0.47 24.49
N GLN A 746 -3.14 0.27 25.06
CA GLN A 746 -3.48 -0.95 25.78
C GLN A 746 -4.01 -1.98 24.80
N GLN A 747 -3.19 -2.98 24.49
CA GLN A 747 -3.58 -4.08 23.63
C GLN A 747 -4.55 -5.03 24.35
N GLN A 748 -5.64 -5.38 23.69
CA GLN A 748 -6.67 -6.30 24.16
C GLN A 748 -6.93 -7.35 23.08
N LEU A 749 -6.94 -8.63 23.47
CA LEU A 749 -7.14 -9.76 22.55
C LEU A 749 -6.24 -9.69 21.30
N SER A 750 -4.99 -9.26 21.49
CA SER A 750 -4.01 -9.07 20.41
C SER A 750 -3.18 -10.33 20.21
N LEU A 751 -2.86 -10.61 18.95
CA LEU A 751 -2.06 -11.75 18.50
C LEU A 751 -0.90 -11.23 17.65
N HIS A 752 0.31 -11.56 18.09
CA HIS A 752 1.51 -11.44 17.29
C HIS A 752 2.10 -12.82 17.05
N VAL A 753 2.26 -13.15 15.77
CA VAL A 753 2.95 -14.37 15.34
C VAL A 753 4.27 -13.97 14.71
N THR A 754 5.36 -14.48 15.26
CA THR A 754 6.71 -14.26 14.73
C THR A 754 7.28 -15.59 14.25
N GLU A 755 7.51 -15.71 12.95
CA GLU A 755 8.30 -16.77 12.34
C GLU A 755 9.75 -16.30 12.20
N GLY A 756 10.72 -17.16 12.48
CA GLY A 756 12.11 -16.82 12.21
C GLY A 756 12.98 -18.00 11.85
N HIS A 757 14.06 -17.70 11.12
CA HIS A 757 15.07 -18.66 10.64
C HIS A 757 16.44 -18.35 11.28
N TYR A 758 17.17 -19.38 11.75
CA TYR A 758 18.36 -19.20 12.61
C TYR A 758 19.60 -20.05 12.26
#